data_AF-A0AAW0CZR1-F1
#
_entry.id   AF-A0AAW0CZR1-F1
#
_cell.length_a   1.000
_cell.length_b   1.000
_cell.length_c   1.000
_cell.angle_alpha   90.00
_cell.angle_beta   90.00
_cell.angle_gamma   90.00
#
_symmetry.space_group_name_H-M   'P 1'
#
loop_
_entity.id
_entity.type
_entity.pdbx_description
1 polymer ?
#
loop_
_entity_poly.entity_id
_entity_poly.type
_entity_poly.pdbx_seq_one_letter_code
_entity_poly.pdbx_strand_id
1 'polypeptide(L)'
;MSGTTKTDFLLTGATGYIGGSILARFLAHPQADSFQFTVLVRDPKKAKKFEELGVKAVVGSHSDPELMEKLASEADVVIATADCDDLGAAKATLAGLKKRGATSGRIPIFMNTVIWHWYKYFLRTYLKIQLIGFPSGEISDNAKGMHSDITIYDDSDVDQIKSISPTQMHRDVDLAITAADAEGVWNKCLQGYVKTYIILPSTIYGLATGSFVDNGLQNPHSQQIPLLISSSLDRGRAGMVGQGKNVWSNVEIHEVADLYATLYDKIVSDPNTGHGWEGFYFAENDEASFYDICKTIGSALVALGKTDNPEPTTFSQAELDKYFRGSAFLGSNSRCRATRPRSIGWKPVKSTQDMLVQLTGYIGGSILARFLAHPHSDAFQFTVLVRDPKKAEKFKDLGAVKAVVGSHSDFPLLEKLASKADVVIAAVRNIIADCDDLGAAKATLAGLKKRHALGVVPIFINTSGTGVISDDARGMHSDVTIYDDSDVNQIQSIAPTQMHREVDLEIVAADSEGYVKTYIVLPSTIYGLATGPLVDLGIQNPHSQQIPLLISAALDRGRAGMVGEGKNLWPNVEIHELADLYATLYDQVVADASTGHGWNGFYFGANGEHSLYDVGKGIGSALVALGKTDNPEPTTFSQAELDKYFGGTAYLGSNSRCRATRSRSIGWKPVKSTDDMLGTIRAEMESLIEKKGSSA
;
A
#
# COMPACT_ATOMS: atom_id res chain seq x y z
N MET A 1 -2.78 40.51 12.02
CA MET A 1 -2.80 39.05 11.84
C MET A 1 -4.26 38.62 11.84
N SER A 2 -4.89 38.47 10.68
CA SER A 2 -6.25 37.94 10.59
C SER A 2 -6.18 36.45 10.88
N GLY A 3 -6.60 36.03 12.08
CA GLY A 3 -6.68 34.62 12.43
C GLY A 3 -7.60 33.91 11.44
N THR A 4 -7.06 32.96 10.68
CA THR A 4 -7.84 32.07 9.83
C THR A 4 -8.72 31.21 10.73
N THR A 5 -10.03 31.44 10.70
CA THR A 5 -11.02 30.61 11.39
C THR A 5 -10.97 29.19 10.82
N LYS A 6 -10.75 28.20 11.69
CA LYS A 6 -10.80 26.77 11.33
C LYS A 6 -12.21 26.38 10.88
N THR A 7 -12.32 25.31 10.09
CA THR A 7 -13.60 24.67 9.75
C THR A 7 -14.01 23.76 10.91
N ASP A 8 -15.19 24.00 11.48
CA ASP A 8 -15.74 23.20 12.58
C ASP A 8 -16.44 21.94 12.05
N PHE A 9 -15.93 20.77 12.38
CA PHE A 9 -16.53 19.47 12.07
C PHE A 9 -17.24 18.86 13.29
N LEU A 10 -18.43 18.33 13.08
CA LEU A 10 -19.09 17.40 13.98
C LEU A 10 -19.11 16.00 13.35
N LEU A 11 -18.56 15.02 14.06
CA LEU A 11 -18.59 13.62 13.64
C LEU A 11 -19.37 12.76 14.64
N THR A 12 -20.42 12.10 14.16
CA THR A 12 -21.09 11.03 14.92
C THR A 12 -20.59 9.67 14.45
N GLY A 13 -20.39 8.73 15.38
CA GLY A 13 -19.94 7.37 15.05
C GLY A 13 -18.41 7.20 14.97
N ALA A 14 -17.62 8.11 15.53
CA ALA A 14 -16.15 8.07 15.54
C ALA A 14 -15.55 6.80 16.17
N THR A 15 -16.27 6.09 17.04
CA THR A 15 -15.83 4.81 17.61
C THR A 15 -16.14 3.61 16.73
N GLY A 16 -16.91 3.80 15.66
CA GLY A 16 -17.32 2.78 14.72
C GLY A 16 -16.29 2.56 13.61
N TYR A 17 -16.52 1.51 12.81
CA TYR A 17 -15.63 1.11 11.73
C TYR A 17 -15.41 2.23 10.69
N ILE A 18 -16.49 2.84 10.20
CA ILE A 18 -16.44 3.90 9.17
C ILE A 18 -16.00 5.24 9.76
N GLY A 19 -16.66 5.70 10.82
CA GLY A 19 -16.41 7.02 11.39
C GLY A 19 -14.99 7.20 11.89
N GLY A 20 -14.38 6.18 12.51
CA GLY A 20 -12.99 6.24 12.94
C GLY A 20 -12.00 6.38 11.78
N SER A 21 -12.24 5.66 10.67
CA SER A 21 -11.38 5.73 9.48
C SER A 21 -11.50 7.08 8.77
N ILE A 22 -12.71 7.64 8.69
CA ILE A 22 -12.92 9.00 8.17
C ILE A 22 -12.17 10.01 9.04
N LEU A 23 -12.33 9.96 10.37
CA LEU A 23 -11.63 10.86 11.27
C LEU A 23 -10.11 10.79 11.09
N ALA A 24 -9.56 9.56 11.05
CA ALA A 24 -8.13 9.36 10.84
C ALA A 24 -7.67 9.98 9.52
N ARG A 25 -8.44 9.78 8.44
CA ARG A 25 -8.13 10.33 7.12
C ARG A 25 -8.15 11.86 7.07
N PHE A 26 -9.08 12.50 7.78
CA PHE A 26 -9.13 13.96 7.88
C PHE A 26 -8.03 14.55 8.77
N LEU A 27 -7.63 13.85 9.83
CA LEU A 27 -6.51 14.27 10.67
C LEU A 27 -5.15 14.14 9.95
N ALA A 28 -5.06 13.24 8.97
CA ALA A 28 -3.91 13.13 8.06
C ALA A 28 -4.05 14.01 6.79
N HIS A 29 -5.09 14.82 6.69
CA HIS A 29 -5.31 15.65 5.51
C HIS A 29 -4.24 16.76 5.36
N PRO A 30 -3.82 17.15 4.14
CA PRO A 30 -2.88 18.27 3.94
C PRO A 30 -3.34 19.60 4.57
N GLN A 31 -4.65 19.74 4.80
CA GLN A 31 -5.27 20.90 5.45
C GLN A 31 -5.73 20.61 6.89
N ALA A 32 -5.24 19.55 7.55
CA ALA A 32 -5.67 19.15 8.89
C ALA A 32 -5.57 20.28 9.93
N ASP A 33 -4.56 21.15 9.83
CA ASP A 33 -4.41 22.32 10.71
C ASP A 33 -5.57 23.32 10.62
N SER A 34 -6.26 23.34 9.47
CA SER A 34 -7.45 24.16 9.24
C SER A 34 -8.74 23.53 9.74
N PHE A 35 -8.70 22.30 10.26
CA PHE A 35 -9.88 21.57 10.74
C PHE A 35 -9.93 21.54 12.27
N GLN A 36 -11.15 21.53 12.80
CA GLN A 36 -11.41 21.28 14.21
C GLN A 36 -12.53 20.26 14.35
N PHE A 37 -12.22 19.06 14.85
CA PHE A 37 -13.20 17.99 15.03
C PHE A 37 -13.79 17.96 16.43
N THR A 38 -15.11 17.88 16.52
CA THR A 38 -15.88 17.46 17.69
C THR A 38 -16.49 16.09 17.42
N VAL A 39 -16.17 15.08 18.23
CA VAL A 39 -16.76 13.74 18.13
C VAL A 39 -17.84 13.53 19.19
N LEU A 40 -18.99 12.98 18.79
CA LEU A 40 -20.04 12.56 19.72
C LEU A 40 -19.84 11.10 20.10
N VAL A 41 -19.61 10.82 21.38
CA VAL A 41 -19.32 9.48 21.89
C VAL A 41 -20.17 9.15 23.11
N ARG A 42 -20.62 7.90 23.23
CA ARG A 42 -21.47 7.46 24.35
C ARG A 42 -20.68 7.16 25.62
N ASP A 43 -19.41 6.78 25.49
CA ASP A 43 -18.55 6.34 26.59
C ASP A 43 -17.63 7.48 27.05
N PRO A 44 -17.77 7.98 28.30
CA PRO A 44 -16.91 9.01 28.86
C PRO A 44 -15.42 8.67 28.85
N LYS A 45 -15.06 7.38 28.98
CA LYS A 45 -13.65 6.95 28.93
C LYS A 45 -13.08 7.11 27.53
N LYS A 46 -13.87 6.80 26.51
CA LYS A 46 -13.47 7.02 25.11
C LYS A 46 -13.42 8.49 24.77
N ALA A 47 -14.33 9.32 25.32
CA ALA A 47 -14.27 10.77 25.16
C ALA A 47 -12.92 11.33 25.63
N LYS A 48 -12.51 10.98 26.86
CA LYS A 48 -11.22 11.40 27.41
C LYS A 48 -10.03 10.96 26.54
N LYS A 49 -10.05 9.72 26.02
CA LYS A 49 -9.01 9.23 25.12
C LYS A 49 -8.94 10.02 23.79
N PHE A 50 -10.08 10.44 23.23
CA PHE A 50 -10.08 11.32 22.06
C PHE A 50 -9.46 12.68 22.39
N GLU A 51 -9.78 13.25 23.57
CA GLU A 51 -9.21 14.52 24.03
C GLU A 51 -7.69 14.43 24.24
N GLU A 52 -7.19 13.32 24.78
CA GLU A 52 -5.76 13.03 24.91
C GLU A 52 -5.04 12.96 23.55
N LEU A 53 -5.77 12.61 22.48
CA LEU A 53 -5.29 12.60 21.09
C LEU A 53 -5.56 13.92 20.35
N GLY A 54 -5.96 14.98 21.07
CA GLY A 54 -6.18 16.31 20.50
C GLY A 54 -7.52 16.49 19.75
N VAL A 55 -8.44 15.52 19.87
CA VAL A 55 -9.78 15.59 19.26
C VAL A 55 -10.81 15.95 20.34
N LYS A 56 -11.57 17.02 20.13
CA LYS A 56 -12.64 17.40 21.08
C LYS A 56 -13.70 16.32 21.10
N ALA A 57 -14.15 15.92 22.29
CA ALA A 57 -15.19 14.92 22.44
C ALA A 57 -16.36 15.45 23.29
N VAL A 58 -17.58 15.05 22.93
CA VAL A 58 -18.79 15.31 23.70
C VAL A 58 -19.42 13.98 24.08
N VAL A 59 -19.73 13.82 25.37
CA VAL A 59 -20.43 12.62 25.86
C VAL A 59 -21.92 12.77 25.60
N GLY A 60 -22.49 11.85 24.83
CA GLY A 60 -23.92 11.85 24.54
C GLY A 60 -24.34 10.80 23.51
N SER A 61 -25.62 10.83 23.14
CA SER A 61 -26.18 9.94 22.12
C SER A 61 -26.64 10.75 20.90
N HIS A 62 -26.43 10.22 19.70
CA HIS A 62 -26.99 10.83 18.48
C HIS A 62 -28.52 10.80 18.47
N SER A 63 -29.13 9.93 19.27
CA SER A 63 -30.59 9.84 19.42
C SER A 63 -31.18 10.92 20.33
N ASP A 64 -30.35 11.79 20.92
CA ASP A 64 -30.79 12.96 21.67
C ASP A 64 -30.97 14.14 20.70
N PRO A 65 -32.21 14.51 20.34
CA PRO A 65 -32.46 15.53 19.34
C PRO A 65 -32.02 16.92 19.79
N GLU A 66 -32.14 17.26 21.08
CA GLU A 66 -31.74 18.57 21.59
C GLU A 66 -30.21 18.73 21.53
N LEU A 67 -29.50 17.67 21.92
CA LEU A 67 -28.05 17.64 21.83
C LEU A 67 -27.57 17.69 20.37
N MET A 68 -28.17 16.90 19.48
CA MET A 68 -27.80 16.90 18.06
C MET A 68 -28.05 18.25 17.40
N GLU A 69 -29.19 18.87 17.66
CA GLU A 69 -29.50 20.21 17.14
C GLU A 69 -28.52 21.26 17.65
N LYS A 70 -28.16 21.20 18.93
CA LYS A 70 -27.15 22.09 19.52
C LYS A 70 -25.79 21.91 18.84
N LEU A 71 -25.25 20.69 18.82
CA LEU A 71 -23.92 20.43 18.28
C LEU A 71 -23.85 20.75 16.78
N ALA A 72 -24.89 20.41 16.02
CA ALA A 72 -24.94 20.74 14.59
C ALA A 72 -25.02 22.25 14.34
N SER A 73 -25.60 23.03 15.25
CA SER A 73 -25.59 24.51 15.14
C SER A 73 -24.22 25.16 15.37
N GLU A 74 -23.28 24.41 15.96
CA GLU A 74 -21.90 24.86 16.21
C GLU A 74 -20.93 24.43 15.10
N ALA A 75 -21.35 23.56 14.16
CA ALA A 75 -20.49 22.95 13.15
C ALA A 75 -20.74 23.49 11.74
N ASP A 76 -19.67 23.68 10.96
CA ASP A 76 -19.75 24.00 9.52
C ASP A 76 -20.01 22.75 8.68
N VAL A 77 -19.48 21.60 9.12
CA VAL A 77 -19.64 20.31 8.47
C VAL A 77 -20.10 19.27 9.48
N VAL A 78 -21.18 18.56 9.18
CA VAL A 78 -21.58 17.38 9.96
C VAL A 78 -21.35 16.12 9.12
N ILE A 79 -20.59 15.17 9.68
CA ILE A 79 -20.43 13.82 9.13
C ILE A 79 -21.17 12.86 10.07
N ALA A 80 -22.23 12.22 9.56
CA ALA A 80 -23.03 11.28 10.33
C ALA A 80 -22.78 9.84 9.90
N THR A 81 -22.16 9.05 10.77
CA THR A 81 -21.88 7.61 10.54
C THR A 81 -22.38 6.71 11.66
N ALA A 82 -23.21 7.23 12.57
CA ALA A 82 -23.63 6.52 13.78
C ALA A 82 -24.82 5.56 13.54
N ASP A 83 -25.87 6.04 12.87
CA ASP A 83 -27.09 5.31 12.57
C ASP A 83 -27.83 6.01 11.41
N CYS A 84 -27.94 5.34 10.27
CA CYS A 84 -28.61 5.86 9.08
C CYS A 84 -30.14 5.76 9.14
N ASP A 85 -30.70 5.12 10.17
CA ASP A 85 -32.15 4.87 10.32
C ASP A 85 -32.81 5.90 11.25
N ASP A 86 -31.99 6.75 11.88
CA ASP A 86 -32.48 7.70 12.87
C ASP A 86 -32.95 8.99 12.22
N LEU A 87 -34.20 8.96 11.74
CA LEU A 87 -34.89 10.13 11.19
C LEU A 87 -34.94 11.31 12.19
N GLY A 88 -34.98 11.03 13.50
CA GLY A 88 -34.98 12.05 14.53
C GLY A 88 -33.64 12.78 14.58
N ALA A 89 -32.54 12.03 14.60
CA ALA A 89 -31.18 12.56 14.55
C ALA A 89 -30.91 13.35 13.26
N ALA A 90 -31.36 12.85 12.11
CA ALA A 90 -31.23 13.56 10.82
C ALA A 90 -31.98 14.90 10.84
N LYS A 91 -33.24 14.92 11.31
CA LYS A 91 -34.02 16.15 11.43
C LYS A 91 -33.42 17.16 12.42
N ALA A 92 -32.93 16.69 13.57
CA ALA A 92 -32.26 17.53 14.56
C ALA A 92 -30.97 18.13 13.99
N THR A 93 -30.17 17.33 13.28
CA THR A 93 -28.95 17.79 12.61
C THR A 93 -29.27 18.89 11.59
N LEU A 94 -30.27 18.67 10.74
CA LEU A 94 -30.73 19.66 9.76
C LEU A 94 -31.23 20.95 10.43
N ALA A 95 -31.96 20.85 11.53
CA ALA A 95 -32.42 22.00 12.31
C ALA A 95 -31.24 22.80 12.89
N GLY A 96 -30.21 22.11 13.40
CA GLY A 96 -28.99 22.73 13.90
C GLY A 96 -28.21 23.43 12.79
N LEU A 97 -27.97 22.75 11.67
CA LEU A 97 -27.27 23.34 10.51
C LEU A 97 -28.00 24.56 9.95
N LYS A 98 -29.34 24.57 9.96
CA LYS A 98 -30.12 25.77 9.62
C LYS A 98 -29.74 26.98 10.48
N LYS A 99 -29.56 26.77 11.80
CA LYS A 99 -29.13 27.82 12.73
C LYS A 99 -27.68 28.24 12.47
N ARG A 100 -26.78 27.30 12.14
CA ARG A 100 -25.40 27.63 11.74
C ARG A 100 -25.41 28.53 10.51
N GLY A 101 -26.10 28.14 9.44
CA GLY A 101 -26.13 28.91 8.20
C GLY A 101 -26.68 30.33 8.40
N ALA A 102 -27.70 30.48 9.25
CA ALA A 102 -28.26 31.80 9.59
C ALA A 102 -27.30 32.69 10.40
N THR A 103 -26.35 32.12 11.14
CA THR A 103 -25.41 32.86 12.00
C THR A 103 -24.04 33.09 11.35
N SER A 104 -23.54 32.14 10.57
CA SER A 104 -22.21 32.20 9.93
C SER A 104 -22.21 32.93 8.57
N GLY A 105 -23.37 33.02 7.91
CA GLY A 105 -23.49 33.53 6.53
C GLY A 105 -22.90 32.59 5.47
N ARG A 106 -22.49 31.37 5.85
CA ARG A 106 -22.03 30.30 4.95
C ARG A 106 -23.03 29.14 4.97
N ILE A 107 -23.22 28.48 3.83
CA ILE A 107 -24.08 27.29 3.75
C ILE A 107 -23.31 26.10 4.34
N PRO A 108 -23.74 25.52 5.47
CA PRO A 108 -23.09 24.34 6.06
C PRO A 108 -23.29 23.09 5.20
N ILE A 109 -22.48 22.07 5.49
CA ILE A 109 -22.46 20.80 4.77
C ILE A 109 -22.97 19.69 5.68
N PHE A 110 -23.84 18.83 5.16
CA PHE A 110 -24.24 17.59 5.81
C PHE A 110 -23.87 16.38 4.95
N MET A 111 -22.96 15.55 5.45
CA MET A 111 -22.59 14.27 4.86
C MET A 111 -23.18 13.13 5.71
N ASN A 112 -24.15 12.41 5.17
CA ASN A 112 -24.78 11.28 5.84
C ASN A 112 -24.35 9.97 5.20
N THR A 113 -23.79 9.06 5.99
CA THR A 113 -23.52 7.69 5.52
C THR A 113 -24.79 6.88 5.59
N VAL A 114 -25.17 6.24 4.50
CA VAL A 114 -26.26 5.24 4.48
C VAL A 114 -25.65 3.88 4.21
N ILE A 115 -25.78 3.00 5.20
CA ILE A 115 -25.35 1.60 5.13
C ILE A 115 -26.50 0.72 5.57
N TRP A 116 -26.55 -0.50 5.09
CA TRP A 116 -27.55 -1.45 5.56
C TRP A 116 -27.34 -1.77 7.06
N HIS A 117 -28.21 -1.27 7.94
CA HIS A 117 -28.12 -1.48 9.39
C HIS A 117 -29.01 -2.65 9.85
N TRP A 118 -28.37 -3.75 10.27
CA TRP A 118 -29.04 -5.05 10.51
C TRP A 118 -29.84 -5.15 11.82
N TYR A 119 -29.54 -4.31 12.81
CA TYR A 119 -29.97 -4.54 14.21
C TYR A 119 -31.33 -3.91 14.58
N LYS A 120 -31.66 -2.72 14.05
CA LYS A 120 -32.87 -1.97 14.41
C LYS A 120 -34.12 -2.44 13.66
N TYR A 121 -33.95 -2.96 12.43
CA TYR A 121 -35.04 -3.42 11.58
C TYR A 121 -35.78 -4.63 12.19
N PHE A 122 -35.09 -5.53 12.91
CA PHE A 122 -35.75 -6.69 13.51
C PHE A 122 -36.88 -6.31 14.48
N LEU A 123 -36.72 -5.31 15.34
CA LEU A 123 -37.80 -4.90 16.27
C LEU A 123 -39.00 -4.29 15.54
N ARG A 124 -38.78 -3.53 14.45
CA ARG A 124 -39.87 -2.93 13.66
C ARG A 124 -40.57 -3.95 12.76
N THR A 125 -39.83 -4.93 12.23
CA THR A 125 -40.30 -5.86 11.21
C THR A 125 -40.86 -7.14 11.82
N TYR A 126 -40.38 -7.59 12.98
CA TYR A 126 -40.95 -8.74 13.70
C TYR A 126 -42.41 -8.48 14.12
N LEU A 127 -42.74 -7.24 14.51
CA LEU A 127 -44.11 -6.81 14.83
C LEU A 127 -44.99 -6.60 13.58
N LYS A 128 -44.42 -6.17 12.44
CA LYS A 128 -45.18 -5.97 11.18
C LYS A 128 -45.39 -7.27 10.39
N ILE A 129 -44.44 -8.20 10.41
CA ILE A 129 -44.51 -9.49 9.69
C ILE A 129 -45.66 -10.36 10.21
N GLN A 130 -45.99 -10.30 11.51
CA GLN A 130 -47.14 -11.03 12.05
C GLN A 130 -48.50 -10.47 11.63
N LEU A 131 -48.58 -9.23 11.12
CA LEU A 131 -49.85 -8.55 10.85
C LEU A 131 -50.20 -8.40 9.36
N ILE A 132 -49.21 -8.35 8.46
CA ILE A 132 -49.47 -7.87 7.07
C ILE A 132 -48.76 -8.69 5.97
N GLY A 133 -47.95 -9.70 6.32
CA GLY A 133 -47.08 -10.36 5.34
C GLY A 133 -46.00 -9.42 4.79
N PHE A 134 -44.97 -9.97 4.15
CA PHE A 134 -43.88 -9.20 3.55
C PHE A 134 -44.42 -8.32 2.40
N PRO A 135 -44.32 -6.98 2.43
CA PRO A 135 -44.29 -6.20 1.20
C PRO A 135 -42.89 -6.38 0.61
N SER A 136 -42.82 -7.01 -0.55
CA SER A 136 -41.62 -7.11 -1.39
C SER A 136 -41.11 -5.70 -1.73
N GLY A 137 -40.19 -5.17 -0.93
CA GLY A 137 -39.53 -3.89 -1.20
C GLY A 137 -38.39 -4.09 -2.21
N GLU A 138 -38.60 -3.59 -3.42
CA GLU A 138 -37.73 -3.53 -4.62
C GLU A 138 -36.29 -2.97 -4.50
N ILE A 139 -35.60 -3.02 -3.34
CA ILE A 139 -34.12 -2.91 -3.31
C ILE A 139 -33.48 -4.25 -2.92
N SER A 140 -34.15 -5.11 -2.14
CA SER A 140 -33.66 -6.48 -1.96
C SER A 140 -34.27 -7.38 -3.02
N ASP A 141 -33.53 -7.61 -4.09
CA ASP A 141 -33.82 -8.71 -5.01
C ASP A 141 -34.06 -10.01 -4.21
N ASN A 142 -35.16 -10.70 -4.52
CA ASN A 142 -35.47 -12.01 -3.99
C ASN A 142 -34.63 -13.13 -4.66
N ALA A 143 -33.37 -12.82 -4.96
CA ALA A 143 -32.46 -13.72 -5.66
C ALA A 143 -32.27 -15.02 -4.91
N LYS A 144 -32.36 -15.01 -3.58
CA LYS A 144 -32.11 -16.17 -2.71
C LYS A 144 -30.79 -16.87 -3.07
N GLY A 145 -29.81 -16.11 -3.56
CA GLY A 145 -28.51 -16.56 -4.04
C GLY A 145 -28.53 -17.37 -5.33
N MET A 146 -29.56 -17.24 -6.16
CA MET A 146 -29.76 -18.05 -7.37
C MET A 146 -29.43 -17.32 -8.68
N HIS A 147 -29.39 -15.98 -8.69
CA HIS A 147 -29.05 -15.16 -9.86
C HIS A 147 -28.41 -13.83 -9.45
N SER A 148 -27.84 -13.11 -10.43
CA SER A 148 -27.20 -11.80 -10.29
C SER A 148 -27.85 -10.69 -11.14
N ASP A 149 -28.88 -11.03 -11.91
CA ASP A 149 -29.53 -10.12 -12.84
C ASP A 149 -30.44 -9.14 -12.08
N ILE A 150 -29.92 -7.93 -11.85
CA ILE A 150 -30.65 -6.83 -11.24
C ILE A 150 -30.34 -5.51 -11.95
N THR A 151 -31.19 -4.51 -11.73
CA THR A 151 -30.88 -3.12 -12.04
C THR A 151 -29.62 -2.70 -11.28
N ILE A 152 -28.61 -2.27 -12.02
CA ILE A 152 -27.41 -1.64 -11.47
C ILE A 152 -27.71 -0.15 -11.32
N TYR A 153 -27.62 0.37 -10.10
CA TYR A 153 -27.85 1.79 -9.86
C TYR A 153 -26.58 2.60 -10.12
N ASP A 154 -26.68 3.68 -10.87
CA ASP A 154 -25.57 4.61 -11.12
C ASP A 154 -25.86 5.92 -10.38
N ASP A 155 -24.92 6.39 -9.56
CA ASP A 155 -25.14 7.61 -8.78
C ASP A 155 -25.30 8.85 -9.65
N SER A 156 -24.82 8.85 -10.90
CA SER A 156 -25.02 9.93 -11.86
C SER A 156 -26.46 10.02 -12.39
N ASP A 157 -27.24 8.92 -12.36
CA ASP A 157 -28.63 8.88 -12.81
C ASP A 157 -29.62 9.25 -11.69
N VAL A 158 -29.91 10.55 -11.62
CA VAL A 158 -30.82 11.11 -10.61
C VAL A 158 -32.25 10.57 -10.74
N ASP A 159 -32.73 10.30 -11.95
CA ASP A 159 -34.08 9.83 -12.17
C ASP A 159 -34.22 8.37 -11.72
N GLN A 160 -33.18 7.57 -11.94
CA GLN A 160 -33.09 6.22 -11.37
C GLN A 160 -33.12 6.27 -9.83
N ILE A 161 -32.38 7.18 -9.20
CA ILE A 161 -32.40 7.34 -7.73
C ILE A 161 -33.78 7.79 -7.25
N LYS A 162 -34.44 8.73 -7.94
CA LYS A 162 -35.79 9.19 -7.59
C LYS A 162 -36.85 8.10 -7.72
N SER A 163 -36.65 7.16 -8.66
CA SER A 163 -37.58 6.04 -8.86
C SER A 163 -37.59 5.04 -7.71
N ILE A 164 -36.58 5.05 -6.84
CA ILE A 164 -36.50 4.19 -5.65
C ILE A 164 -37.72 4.43 -4.75
N SER A 165 -38.47 3.36 -4.49
CA SER A 165 -39.73 3.40 -3.74
C SER A 165 -39.56 4.11 -2.38
N PRO A 166 -40.46 5.01 -1.99
CA PRO A 166 -40.44 5.68 -0.68
C PRO A 166 -40.53 4.73 0.53
N THR A 167 -40.98 3.48 0.33
CA THR A 167 -41.10 2.47 1.39
C THR A 167 -39.82 1.66 1.59
N GLN A 168 -38.78 1.92 0.80
CA GLN A 168 -37.50 1.26 0.93
C GLN A 168 -36.82 1.59 2.24
N MET A 169 -35.92 0.70 2.66
CA MET A 169 -35.15 0.90 3.88
C MET A 169 -34.36 2.21 3.79
N HIS A 170 -34.29 2.95 4.90
CA HIS A 170 -33.59 4.25 5.04
C HIS A 170 -34.19 5.40 4.23
N ARG A 171 -35.11 5.12 3.30
CA ARG A 171 -35.58 6.10 2.32
C ARG A 171 -36.30 7.29 2.94
N ASP A 172 -36.93 7.12 4.10
CA ASP A 172 -37.53 8.21 4.85
C ASP A 172 -36.49 9.23 5.34
N VAL A 173 -35.28 8.76 5.69
CA VAL A 173 -34.13 9.61 6.05
C VAL A 173 -33.56 10.28 4.80
N ASP A 174 -33.32 9.54 3.72
CA ASP A 174 -32.81 10.10 2.45
C ASP A 174 -33.68 11.23 1.93
N LEU A 175 -35.01 11.01 1.94
CA LEU A 175 -35.99 12.00 1.50
C LEU A 175 -36.01 13.22 2.42
N ALA A 176 -35.86 13.04 3.74
CA ALA A 176 -35.80 14.16 4.68
C ALA A 176 -34.53 15.01 4.49
N ILE A 177 -33.38 14.36 4.25
CA ILE A 177 -32.11 15.02 3.97
C ILE A 177 -32.19 15.79 2.66
N THR A 178 -32.61 15.11 1.58
CA THR A 178 -32.69 15.72 0.25
C THR A 178 -33.72 16.87 0.19
N ALA A 179 -34.82 16.76 0.93
CA ALA A 179 -35.84 17.82 1.00
C ALA A 179 -35.37 19.09 1.73
N ALA A 180 -34.33 19.02 2.57
CA ALA A 180 -33.74 20.19 3.21
C ALA A 180 -32.86 21.03 2.27
N ASP A 181 -32.50 20.45 1.13
CA ASP A 181 -31.71 21.09 0.08
C ASP A 181 -32.57 21.57 -1.10
N ALA A 182 -33.61 20.80 -1.48
CA ALA A 182 -34.41 21.05 -2.68
C ALA A 182 -35.26 22.35 -2.67
N GLU A 183 -35.13 23.16 -3.73
CA GLU A 183 -36.05 24.25 -4.04
C GLU A 183 -37.42 23.72 -4.53
N GLY A 184 -38.54 24.34 -4.11
CA GLY A 184 -39.85 24.14 -4.74
C GLY A 184 -40.75 22.99 -4.23
N VAL A 185 -40.37 22.24 -3.19
CA VAL A 185 -41.25 21.22 -2.57
C VAL A 185 -42.18 21.85 -1.52
N TRP A 186 -43.34 21.24 -1.25
CA TRP A 186 -44.52 21.69 -0.46
C TRP A 186 -44.29 22.34 0.92
N ASN A 187 -43.06 22.42 1.42
CA ASN A 187 -42.73 23.00 2.72
C ASN A 187 -41.68 24.12 2.56
N LYS A 188 -42.15 25.36 2.28
CA LYS A 188 -41.31 26.58 2.13
C LYS A 188 -40.37 26.86 3.32
N CYS A 189 -40.55 26.20 4.45
CA CYS A 189 -39.74 26.38 5.66
C CYS A 189 -38.39 25.64 5.65
N LEU A 190 -38.09 24.80 4.64
CA LEU A 190 -36.93 23.90 4.61
C LEU A 190 -35.91 24.16 3.47
N GLN A 191 -35.86 25.35 2.88
CA GLN A 191 -35.19 25.58 1.58
C GLN A 191 -33.70 26.00 1.68
N GLY A 192 -32.81 25.35 0.91
CA GLY A 192 -31.52 25.87 0.43
C GLY A 192 -30.49 26.32 1.48
N TYR A 193 -30.64 25.89 2.73
CA TYR A 193 -29.81 26.37 3.86
C TYR A 193 -28.67 25.42 4.23
N VAL A 194 -28.58 24.25 3.59
CA VAL A 194 -27.57 23.22 3.86
C VAL A 194 -27.29 22.48 2.55
N LYS A 195 -26.02 22.24 2.24
CA LYS A 195 -25.64 21.34 1.15
C LYS A 195 -25.62 19.91 1.67
N THR A 196 -26.47 19.06 1.13
CA THR A 196 -26.60 17.67 1.62
C THR A 196 -25.97 16.67 0.67
N TYR A 197 -25.24 15.72 1.26
CA TYR A 197 -24.56 14.63 0.58
C TYR A 197 -24.91 13.31 1.28
N ILE A 198 -25.33 12.32 0.51
CA ILE A 198 -25.62 10.97 1.00
C ILE A 198 -24.56 10.05 0.39
N ILE A 199 -23.73 9.44 1.23
CA ILE A 199 -22.66 8.55 0.82
C ILE A 199 -23.12 7.12 1.09
N LEU A 200 -23.17 6.30 0.03
CA LEU A 200 -23.66 4.92 0.09
C LEU A 200 -22.51 3.96 -0.26
N PRO A 201 -21.68 3.58 0.72
CA PRO A 201 -20.70 2.54 0.49
C PRO A 201 -21.41 1.19 0.38
N SER A 202 -20.95 0.35 -0.57
CA SER A 202 -21.48 -1.01 -0.73
C SER A 202 -20.84 -1.97 0.30
N THR A 203 -20.59 -3.23 -0.04
CA THR A 203 -19.92 -4.18 0.88
C THR A 203 -18.56 -3.61 1.31
N ILE A 204 -18.47 -3.13 2.55
CA ILE A 204 -17.21 -2.59 3.08
C ILE A 204 -16.39 -3.74 3.65
N TYR A 205 -15.18 -3.90 3.14
CA TYR A 205 -14.20 -4.87 3.63
C TYR A 205 -12.90 -4.18 4.05
N GLY A 206 -11.91 -4.97 4.43
CA GLY A 206 -10.64 -4.48 4.98
C GLY A 206 -10.60 -4.52 6.51
N LEU A 207 -9.44 -4.17 7.05
CA LEU A 207 -9.26 -3.89 8.48
C LEU A 207 -9.01 -2.41 8.61
N ALA A 208 -9.74 -1.74 9.50
CA ALA A 208 -9.34 -0.39 9.85
C ALA A 208 -8.02 -0.46 10.65
N THR A 209 -7.14 0.49 10.37
CA THR A 209 -5.79 0.59 10.94
C THR A 209 -5.53 1.99 11.52
N GLY A 210 -4.42 2.15 12.24
CA GLY A 210 -3.96 3.43 12.77
C GLY A 210 -4.27 3.65 14.26
N SER A 211 -3.91 4.85 14.73
CA SER A 211 -3.83 5.17 16.16
C SER A 211 -5.13 4.96 16.93
N PHE A 212 -6.30 5.16 16.31
CA PHE A 212 -7.59 4.94 16.97
C PHE A 212 -7.90 3.46 17.22
N VAL A 213 -7.44 2.57 16.33
CA VAL A 213 -7.55 1.12 16.53
C VAL A 213 -6.58 0.69 17.63
N ASP A 214 -5.32 1.14 17.56
CA ASP A 214 -4.28 0.81 18.53
C ASP A 214 -4.64 1.24 19.96
N ASN A 215 -5.38 2.35 20.11
CA ASN A 215 -5.83 2.86 21.40
C ASN A 215 -7.20 2.31 21.85
N GLY A 216 -7.80 1.39 21.08
CA GLY A 216 -9.10 0.78 21.36
C GLY A 216 -10.29 1.74 21.28
N LEU A 217 -10.13 2.85 20.54
CA LEU A 217 -11.18 3.84 20.30
C LEU A 217 -12.12 3.39 19.19
N GLN A 218 -11.57 2.84 18.11
CA GLN A 218 -12.25 2.41 16.89
C GLN A 218 -12.44 0.88 16.83
N ASN A 219 -13.58 0.44 16.29
CA ASN A 219 -13.77 -0.96 15.91
C ASN A 219 -12.99 -1.26 14.60
N PRO A 220 -12.04 -2.20 14.58
CA PRO A 220 -11.24 -2.49 13.38
C PRO A 220 -11.97 -3.31 12.31
N HIS A 221 -13.16 -3.85 12.61
CA HIS A 221 -13.81 -4.84 11.77
C HIS A 221 -15.10 -4.33 11.12
N SER A 222 -15.29 -4.67 9.85
CA SER A 222 -16.61 -4.61 9.19
C SER A 222 -17.58 -5.62 9.83
N GLN A 223 -18.86 -5.61 9.41
CA GLN A 223 -19.86 -6.50 10.02
C GLN A 223 -20.08 -7.79 9.23
N GLN A 224 -20.33 -7.67 7.92
CA GLN A 224 -20.80 -8.79 7.10
C GLN A 224 -19.75 -9.90 6.93
N ILE A 225 -18.52 -9.53 6.52
CA ILE A 225 -17.44 -10.50 6.29
C ILE A 225 -17.04 -11.21 7.60
N PRO A 226 -16.81 -10.52 8.73
CA PRO A 226 -16.52 -11.20 10.00
C PRO A 226 -17.65 -12.09 10.50
N LEU A 227 -18.92 -11.75 10.24
CA LEU A 227 -20.03 -12.63 10.59
C LEU A 227 -20.03 -13.90 9.74
N LEU A 228 -19.79 -13.80 8.43
CA LEU A 228 -19.61 -14.97 7.56
C LEU A 228 -18.44 -15.84 8.05
N ILE A 229 -17.30 -15.24 8.39
CA ILE A 229 -16.14 -15.96 8.94
C ILE A 229 -16.51 -16.66 10.26
N SER A 230 -17.16 -15.96 11.19
CA SER A 230 -17.52 -16.51 12.50
C SER A 230 -18.48 -17.71 12.39
N SER A 231 -19.52 -17.59 11.55
CA SER A 231 -20.42 -18.72 11.26
C SER A 231 -19.70 -19.87 10.56
N SER A 232 -18.73 -19.57 9.69
CA SER A 232 -17.97 -20.60 8.97
C SER A 232 -17.00 -21.36 9.89
N LEU A 233 -16.40 -20.67 10.87
CA LEU A 233 -15.58 -21.27 11.92
C LEU A 233 -16.41 -22.23 12.79
N ASP A 234 -17.61 -21.81 13.21
CA ASP A 234 -18.51 -22.65 14.01
C ASP A 234 -19.04 -23.85 13.21
N ARG A 235 -19.27 -23.69 11.90
CA ARG A 235 -19.68 -24.79 10.99
C ARG A 235 -18.55 -25.72 10.58
N GLY A 236 -17.29 -25.31 10.76
CA GLY A 236 -16.12 -25.96 10.17
C GLY A 236 -16.08 -25.90 8.64
N ARG A 237 -16.85 -25.00 8.01
CA ARG A 237 -16.91 -24.79 6.55
C ARG A 237 -17.64 -23.50 6.21
N ALA A 238 -17.32 -22.94 5.05
CA ALA A 238 -17.98 -21.73 4.57
C ALA A 238 -19.45 -21.96 4.22
N GLY A 239 -20.25 -20.89 4.38
CA GLY A 239 -21.68 -20.92 4.20
C GLY A 239 -22.22 -19.85 3.27
N MET A 240 -23.14 -20.21 2.38
CA MET A 240 -23.81 -19.27 1.46
C MET A 240 -25.33 -19.50 1.40
N VAL A 241 -26.08 -18.55 0.81
CA VAL A 241 -27.51 -18.73 0.51
C VAL A 241 -27.67 -19.20 -0.93
N GLY A 242 -28.56 -20.16 -1.17
CA GLY A 242 -28.78 -20.74 -2.49
C GLY A 242 -27.48 -21.29 -3.10
N GLN A 243 -27.20 -20.88 -4.34
CA GLN A 243 -25.98 -21.21 -5.09
C GLN A 243 -24.88 -20.13 -4.95
N GLY A 244 -25.10 -19.08 -4.15
CA GLY A 244 -24.16 -17.96 -4.00
C GLY A 244 -23.97 -17.12 -5.28
N LYS A 245 -24.90 -17.21 -6.23
CA LYS A 245 -24.81 -16.50 -7.53
C LYS A 245 -25.09 -15.00 -7.43
N ASN A 246 -25.63 -14.55 -6.29
CA ASN A 246 -25.86 -13.14 -6.07
C ASN A 246 -24.53 -12.37 -5.95
N VAL A 247 -24.51 -11.15 -6.44
CA VAL A 247 -23.34 -10.28 -6.58
C VAL A 247 -23.56 -8.98 -5.82
N TRP A 248 -22.54 -8.56 -5.08
CA TRP A 248 -22.51 -7.27 -4.42
C TRP A 248 -21.29 -6.47 -4.88
N SER A 249 -21.49 -5.18 -5.10
CA SER A 249 -20.39 -4.22 -5.16
C SER A 249 -19.65 -4.20 -3.83
N ASN A 250 -18.36 -3.88 -3.87
CA ASN A 250 -17.50 -3.86 -2.70
C ASN A 250 -16.50 -2.71 -2.78
N VAL A 251 -16.03 -2.29 -1.60
CA VAL A 251 -15.09 -1.18 -1.42
C VAL A 251 -14.29 -1.40 -0.13
N GLU A 252 -13.01 -1.05 -0.16
CA GLU A 252 -12.13 -1.14 1.00
C GLU A 252 -12.39 0.06 1.95
N ILE A 253 -12.22 -0.12 3.27
CA ILE A 253 -12.61 0.90 4.25
C ILE A 253 -11.85 2.22 4.14
N HIS A 254 -10.57 2.21 3.83
CA HIS A 254 -9.82 3.45 3.64
C HIS A 254 -10.15 4.11 2.30
N GLU A 255 -10.50 3.35 1.25
CA GLU A 255 -11.06 3.92 0.02
C GLU A 255 -12.36 4.69 0.30
N VAL A 256 -13.21 4.17 1.19
CA VAL A 256 -14.40 4.91 1.68
C VAL A 256 -13.97 6.19 2.40
N ALA A 257 -12.98 6.13 3.29
CA ALA A 257 -12.49 7.33 4.00
C ALA A 257 -11.92 8.38 3.04
N ASP A 258 -11.19 7.95 2.01
CA ASP A 258 -10.66 8.80 0.94
C ASP A 258 -11.76 9.50 0.15
N LEU A 259 -12.90 8.83 -0.07
CA LEU A 259 -14.05 9.45 -0.74
C LEU A 259 -14.55 10.67 0.04
N TYR A 260 -14.62 10.61 1.37
CA TYR A 260 -15.06 11.76 2.17
C TYR A 260 -14.10 12.94 2.05
N ALA A 261 -12.80 12.69 2.12
CA ALA A 261 -11.79 13.74 1.96
C ALA A 261 -11.86 14.36 0.55
N THR A 262 -11.90 13.52 -0.48
CA THR A 262 -12.00 13.95 -1.88
C THR A 262 -13.27 14.76 -2.13
N LEU A 263 -14.40 14.30 -1.62
CA LEU A 263 -15.68 15.00 -1.72
C LEU A 263 -15.63 16.34 -0.99
N TYR A 264 -15.09 16.40 0.23
CA TYR A 264 -14.92 17.66 0.96
C TYR A 264 -14.08 18.68 0.17
N ASP A 265 -12.90 18.26 -0.31
CA ASP A 265 -12.02 19.12 -1.11
C ASP A 265 -12.73 19.64 -2.37
N LYS A 266 -13.49 18.76 -3.02
CA LYS A 266 -14.28 19.14 -4.19
C LYS A 266 -15.36 20.16 -3.84
N ILE A 267 -16.11 19.96 -2.75
CA ILE A 267 -17.15 20.90 -2.30
C ILE A 267 -16.57 22.28 -1.97
N VAL A 268 -15.41 22.32 -1.32
CA VAL A 268 -14.75 23.58 -0.95
C VAL A 268 -14.17 24.29 -2.16
N SER A 269 -13.58 23.56 -3.11
CA SER A 269 -12.96 24.13 -4.31
C SER A 269 -13.97 24.49 -5.42
N ASP A 270 -15.10 23.80 -5.49
CA ASP A 270 -16.11 23.96 -6.52
C ASP A 270 -17.51 24.12 -5.90
N PRO A 271 -18.05 25.35 -5.86
CA PRO A 271 -19.36 25.60 -5.27
C PRO A 271 -20.51 24.90 -6.01
N ASN A 272 -20.29 24.43 -7.24
CA ASN A 272 -21.27 23.70 -8.06
C ASN A 272 -21.22 22.18 -7.87
N THR A 273 -20.43 21.67 -6.91
CA THR A 273 -20.40 20.25 -6.59
C THR A 273 -21.80 19.77 -6.22
N GLY A 274 -22.35 18.86 -7.04
CA GLY A 274 -23.74 18.40 -6.95
C GLY A 274 -24.13 17.95 -5.54
N HIS A 275 -25.24 18.49 -5.05
CA HIS A 275 -25.81 18.24 -3.72
C HIS A 275 -27.32 17.92 -3.83
N GLY A 276 -27.93 17.51 -2.73
CA GLY A 276 -29.35 17.11 -2.71
C GLY A 276 -29.58 15.86 -3.54
N TRP A 277 -30.43 15.96 -4.57
CA TRP A 277 -30.65 14.85 -5.51
C TRP A 277 -29.41 14.50 -6.33
N GLU A 278 -28.52 15.46 -6.56
CA GLU A 278 -27.20 15.23 -7.17
C GLU A 278 -26.12 14.91 -6.13
N GLY A 279 -26.49 14.89 -4.85
CA GLY A 279 -25.62 14.67 -3.69
C GLY A 279 -25.51 13.21 -3.27
N PHE A 280 -26.01 12.25 -4.07
CA PHE A 280 -25.80 10.83 -3.84
C PHE A 280 -24.43 10.42 -4.39
N TYR A 281 -23.58 9.83 -3.56
CA TYR A 281 -22.26 9.33 -3.93
C TYR A 281 -22.15 7.87 -3.52
N PHE A 282 -22.07 6.96 -4.48
CA PHE A 282 -21.84 5.54 -4.17
C PHE A 282 -20.37 5.29 -3.87
N ALA A 283 -20.03 4.31 -3.06
CA ALA A 283 -18.64 3.89 -2.90
C ALA A 283 -18.51 2.41 -3.28
N GLU A 284 -17.87 2.18 -4.42
CA GLU A 284 -17.54 0.86 -4.96
C GLU A 284 -16.24 0.94 -5.78
N ASN A 285 -15.48 -0.14 -5.76
CA ASN A 285 -14.30 -0.33 -6.61
C ASN A 285 -14.37 -1.63 -7.43
N ASP A 286 -15.11 -2.62 -6.95
CA ASP A 286 -15.25 -3.93 -7.61
C ASP A 286 -16.58 -4.60 -7.24
N GLU A 287 -16.85 -5.78 -7.80
CA GLU A 287 -17.99 -6.63 -7.49
C GLU A 287 -17.55 -8.07 -7.21
N ALA A 288 -18.22 -8.76 -6.28
CA ALA A 288 -17.94 -10.16 -5.99
C ALA A 288 -19.23 -10.96 -5.86
N SER A 289 -19.23 -12.20 -6.36
CA SER A 289 -20.32 -13.13 -6.06
C SER A 289 -20.22 -13.62 -4.61
N PHE A 290 -21.35 -13.93 -4.02
CA PHE A 290 -21.38 -14.48 -2.67
C PHE A 290 -20.70 -15.84 -2.60
N TYR A 291 -20.75 -16.61 -3.69
CA TYR A 291 -19.99 -17.84 -3.85
C TYR A 291 -18.49 -17.56 -3.72
N ASP A 292 -17.94 -16.59 -4.45
CA ASP A 292 -16.51 -16.26 -4.42
C ASP A 292 -16.06 -15.77 -3.05
N ILE A 293 -16.87 -14.93 -2.39
CA ILE A 293 -16.63 -14.49 -1.01
C ILE A 293 -16.54 -15.70 -0.07
N CYS A 294 -17.55 -16.59 -0.12
CA CYS A 294 -17.60 -17.75 0.76
C CYS A 294 -16.53 -18.79 0.43
N LYS A 295 -16.20 -18.96 -0.86
CA LYS A 295 -15.11 -19.82 -1.33
C LYS A 295 -13.78 -19.31 -0.82
N THR A 296 -13.55 -18.00 -0.84
CA THR A 296 -12.35 -17.35 -0.27
C THR A 296 -12.26 -17.60 1.24
N ILE A 297 -13.38 -17.48 1.96
CA ILE A 297 -13.43 -17.84 3.39
C ILE A 297 -13.11 -19.32 3.59
N GLY A 298 -13.64 -20.21 2.75
CA GLY A 298 -13.35 -21.64 2.80
C GLY A 298 -11.88 -21.96 2.58
N SER A 299 -11.25 -21.35 1.56
CA SER A 299 -9.80 -21.44 1.33
C SER A 299 -8.99 -20.93 2.52
N ALA A 300 -9.41 -19.83 3.15
CA ALA A 300 -8.76 -19.33 4.36
C ALA A 300 -8.89 -20.30 5.54
N LEU A 301 -10.03 -20.97 5.70
CA LEU A 301 -10.22 -22.02 6.72
C LEU A 301 -9.31 -23.23 6.47
N VAL A 302 -9.11 -23.63 5.21
CA VAL A 302 -8.16 -24.70 4.84
C VAL A 302 -6.74 -24.30 5.21
N ALA A 303 -6.32 -23.09 4.85
CA ALA A 303 -5.00 -22.57 5.19
C ALA A 303 -4.76 -22.50 6.71
N LEU A 304 -5.82 -22.30 7.51
CA LEU A 304 -5.78 -22.29 8.97
C LEU A 304 -5.94 -23.69 9.60
N GLY A 305 -6.01 -24.76 8.79
CA GLY A 305 -6.20 -26.13 9.26
C GLY A 305 -7.55 -26.36 9.96
N LYS A 306 -8.56 -25.55 9.65
CA LYS A 306 -9.91 -25.63 10.24
C LYS A 306 -10.85 -26.54 9.47
N THR A 307 -10.55 -26.80 8.21
CA THR A 307 -11.31 -27.69 7.33
C THR A 307 -10.37 -28.23 6.26
N ASP A 308 -10.72 -29.35 5.64
CA ASP A 308 -10.01 -29.92 4.47
C ASP A 308 -10.66 -29.53 3.13
N ASN A 309 -11.87 -28.97 3.19
CA ASN A 309 -12.66 -28.62 2.01
C ASN A 309 -12.91 -27.10 1.92
N PRO A 310 -12.39 -26.42 0.89
CA PRO A 310 -12.63 -25.00 0.69
C PRO A 310 -14.03 -24.69 0.12
N GLU A 311 -14.80 -25.69 -0.33
CA GLU A 311 -16.10 -25.46 -0.96
C GLU A 311 -17.16 -24.97 0.04
N PRO A 312 -17.86 -23.84 -0.26
CA PRO A 312 -18.95 -23.38 0.57
C PRO A 312 -20.19 -24.28 0.41
N THR A 313 -20.98 -24.40 1.47
CA THR A 313 -22.27 -25.12 1.45
C THR A 313 -23.42 -24.20 1.79
N THR A 314 -24.62 -24.52 1.27
CA THR A 314 -25.80 -23.72 1.56
C THR A 314 -26.14 -23.74 3.06
N PHE A 315 -26.53 -22.60 3.63
CA PHE A 315 -27.12 -22.56 4.96
C PHE A 315 -28.51 -23.20 4.95
N SER A 316 -28.76 -24.10 5.89
CA SER A 316 -30.12 -24.51 6.25
C SER A 316 -30.87 -23.36 6.93
N GLN A 317 -32.21 -23.43 6.98
CA GLN A 317 -33.01 -22.41 7.67
C GLN A 317 -32.62 -22.28 9.15
N ALA A 318 -32.36 -23.40 9.84
CA ALA A 318 -31.92 -23.37 11.23
C ALA A 318 -30.56 -22.66 11.41
N GLU A 319 -29.65 -22.80 10.46
CA GLU A 319 -28.37 -22.06 10.47
C GLU A 319 -28.57 -20.58 10.14
N LEU A 320 -29.47 -20.26 9.21
CA LEU A 320 -29.87 -18.87 8.95
C LEU A 320 -30.47 -18.23 10.20
N ASP A 321 -31.34 -18.94 10.92
CA ASP A 321 -31.93 -18.50 12.18
C ASP A 321 -30.86 -18.31 13.27
N LYS A 322 -29.90 -19.24 13.36
CA LYS A 322 -28.81 -19.20 14.35
C LYS A 322 -27.85 -18.04 14.12
N TYR A 323 -27.30 -17.91 12.91
CA TYR A 323 -26.20 -16.98 12.63
C TYR A 323 -26.68 -15.63 12.11
N PHE A 324 -27.83 -15.60 11.43
CA PHE A 324 -28.34 -14.44 10.71
C PHE A 324 -29.79 -14.10 11.09
N ARG A 325 -30.33 -14.71 12.16
CA ARG A 325 -31.69 -14.48 12.69
C ARG A 325 -32.78 -14.61 11.62
N GLY A 326 -32.61 -15.58 10.72
CA GLY A 326 -33.57 -15.95 9.67
C GLY A 326 -33.46 -15.12 8.40
N SER A 327 -32.46 -14.24 8.33
CA SER A 327 -32.28 -13.34 7.20
C SER A 327 -31.71 -14.06 5.97
N ALA A 328 -32.56 -14.25 4.95
CA ALA A 328 -32.13 -14.69 3.61
C ALA A 328 -31.50 -13.56 2.77
N PHE A 329 -31.27 -12.38 3.37
CA PHE A 329 -30.70 -11.19 2.70
C PHE A 329 -29.29 -11.41 2.15
N LEU A 330 -28.51 -12.33 2.74
CA LEU A 330 -27.22 -12.75 2.18
C LEU A 330 -27.34 -13.32 0.76
N GLY A 331 -28.55 -13.71 0.34
CA GLY A 331 -28.86 -14.13 -1.02
C GLY A 331 -29.41 -13.02 -1.93
N SER A 332 -29.48 -11.77 -1.48
CA SER A 332 -29.90 -10.62 -2.32
C SER A 332 -28.75 -10.12 -3.19
N ASN A 333 -29.04 -9.28 -4.17
CA ASN A 333 -28.04 -8.55 -4.95
C ASN A 333 -27.95 -7.09 -4.48
N SER A 334 -26.75 -6.49 -4.57
CA SER A 334 -26.54 -5.07 -4.27
C SER A 334 -25.45 -4.51 -5.17
N ARG A 335 -25.83 -3.99 -6.34
CA ARG A 335 -24.89 -3.56 -7.38
C ARG A 335 -25.08 -2.10 -7.71
N CYS A 336 -23.99 -1.33 -7.67
CA CYS A 336 -24.01 0.10 -7.93
C CYS A 336 -22.78 0.55 -8.73
N ARG A 337 -22.80 1.78 -9.25
CA ARG A 337 -21.69 2.42 -9.98
C ARG A 337 -21.39 3.78 -9.39
N ALA A 338 -20.15 3.97 -8.97
CA ALA A 338 -19.63 5.20 -8.37
C ALA A 338 -19.10 6.16 -9.45
N THR A 339 -19.98 6.63 -10.33
CA THR A 339 -19.64 7.51 -11.46
C THR A 339 -19.34 8.94 -10.99
N ARG A 340 -20.14 9.49 -10.07
CA ARG A 340 -19.93 10.83 -9.47
C ARG A 340 -18.64 10.93 -8.65
N PRO A 341 -18.34 10.04 -7.71
CA PRO A 341 -17.04 9.99 -7.04
C PRO A 341 -15.85 10.04 -8.02
N ARG A 342 -15.87 9.23 -9.07
CA ARG A 342 -14.79 9.18 -10.05
C ARG A 342 -14.68 10.49 -10.85
N SER A 343 -15.81 11.14 -11.17
CA SER A 343 -15.82 12.42 -11.89
C SER A 343 -15.24 13.58 -11.06
N ILE A 344 -15.26 13.48 -9.74
CA ILE A 344 -14.65 14.45 -8.83
C ILE A 344 -13.20 14.11 -8.44
N GLY A 345 -12.62 13.07 -9.05
CA GLY A 345 -11.22 12.68 -8.87
C GLY A 345 -10.97 11.61 -7.81
N TRP A 346 -12.01 10.99 -7.23
CA TRP A 346 -11.82 9.84 -6.35
C TRP A 346 -11.32 8.65 -7.15
N LYS A 347 -10.13 8.15 -6.77
CA LYS A 347 -9.46 7.01 -7.40
C LYS A 347 -9.25 5.94 -6.33
N PRO A 348 -10.20 5.03 -6.14
CA PRO A 348 -10.03 3.95 -5.18
C PRO A 348 -8.88 3.04 -5.62
N VAL A 349 -7.84 2.98 -4.79
CA VAL A 349 -6.73 2.03 -4.89
C VAL A 349 -6.75 1.21 -3.63
N LYS A 350 -6.69 -0.14 -3.76
CA LYS A 350 -6.64 -1.06 -2.60
C LYS A 350 -5.63 -0.53 -1.59
N SER A 351 -6.11 -0.12 -0.42
CA SER A 351 -5.37 0.74 0.48
C SER A 351 -4.42 -0.04 1.39
N THR A 352 -3.28 0.58 1.68
CA THR A 352 -2.11 0.04 2.37
C THR A 352 -1.49 -1.20 1.73
N GLN A 353 -0.38 -0.99 1.03
CA GLN A 353 0.47 -2.11 0.62
C GLN A 353 1.42 -2.44 1.78
N ASP A 354 1.29 -3.65 2.32
CA ASP A 354 2.27 -4.18 3.24
C ASP A 354 3.56 -4.43 2.46
N MET A 355 4.57 -3.58 2.65
CA MET A 355 5.85 -3.66 1.95
C MET A 355 6.90 -4.28 2.85
N LEU A 356 7.38 -5.47 2.48
CA LEU A 356 8.52 -6.11 3.14
C LEU A 356 9.80 -5.73 2.41
N VAL A 357 10.65 -4.92 3.04
CA VAL A 357 12.00 -4.66 2.55
C VAL A 357 12.97 -5.58 3.30
N GLN A 358 13.48 -6.58 2.57
CA GLN A 358 14.43 -7.53 3.13
C GLN A 358 15.83 -6.88 3.12
N LEU A 359 16.22 -6.35 4.29
CA LEU A 359 17.54 -5.84 4.71
C LEU A 359 17.80 -4.33 4.62
N THR A 360 18.72 -3.89 5.48
CA THR A 360 19.12 -2.48 5.70
C THR A 360 20.58 -2.21 5.30
N GLY A 361 21.09 -3.01 4.35
CA GLY A 361 22.43 -2.87 3.79
C GLY A 361 22.57 -1.66 2.85
N TYR A 362 23.68 -1.57 2.12
CA TYR A 362 23.97 -0.43 1.24
C TYR A 362 22.86 -0.16 0.21
N ILE A 363 22.36 -1.20 -0.47
CA ILE A 363 21.25 -1.09 -1.44
C ILE A 363 19.90 -0.95 -0.73
N GLY A 364 19.55 -1.92 0.12
CA GLY A 364 18.25 -1.95 0.80
C GLY A 364 17.95 -0.72 1.65
N GLY A 365 18.98 -0.14 2.29
CA GLY A 365 18.83 1.12 3.03
C GLY A 365 18.51 2.31 2.12
N SER A 366 19.17 2.44 0.97
CA SER A 366 18.88 3.51 0.00
C SER A 366 17.51 3.34 -0.65
N ILE A 367 17.09 2.11 -0.93
CA ILE A 367 15.73 1.81 -1.40
C ILE A 367 14.71 2.24 -0.34
N LEU A 368 14.88 1.79 0.92
CA LEU A 368 13.97 2.16 2.00
C LEU A 368 13.92 3.68 2.21
N ALA A 369 15.07 4.36 2.19
CA ALA A 369 15.12 5.82 2.27
C ALA A 369 14.31 6.48 1.14
N ARG A 370 14.41 5.95 -0.09
CA ARG A 370 13.66 6.45 -1.24
C ARG A 370 12.15 6.25 -1.07
N PHE A 371 11.73 5.08 -0.60
CA PHE A 371 10.32 4.76 -0.37
C PHE A 371 9.72 5.54 0.81
N LEU A 372 10.50 5.82 1.85
CA LEU A 372 10.09 6.71 2.96
C LEU A 372 9.92 8.16 2.51
N ALA A 373 10.68 8.60 1.51
CA ALA A 373 10.54 9.93 0.89
C ALA A 373 9.53 9.97 -0.27
N HIS A 374 8.86 8.85 -0.55
CA HIS A 374 7.94 8.74 -1.68
C HIS A 374 6.69 9.61 -1.49
N PRO A 375 6.12 10.23 -2.54
CA PRO A 375 4.88 11.03 -2.42
C PRO A 375 3.68 10.26 -1.85
N HIS A 376 3.72 8.93 -1.94
CA HIS A 376 2.71 8.03 -1.41
C HIS A 376 3.21 7.23 -0.19
N SER A 377 4.20 7.73 0.55
CA SER A 377 4.77 7.06 1.73
C SER A 377 3.71 6.67 2.77
N ASP A 378 2.66 7.47 2.91
CA ASP A 378 1.56 7.23 3.85
C ASP A 378 0.70 6.01 3.48
N ALA A 379 0.79 5.55 2.23
CA ALA A 379 0.12 4.34 1.75
C ALA A 379 0.95 3.07 1.98
N PHE A 380 2.15 3.18 2.59
CA PHE A 380 3.04 2.05 2.83
C PHE A 380 3.12 1.71 4.32
N GLN A 381 3.02 0.41 4.61
CA GLN A 381 3.39 -0.15 5.91
C GLN A 381 4.67 -0.94 5.71
N PHE A 382 5.80 -0.41 6.21
CA PHE A 382 7.09 -1.05 6.01
C PHE A 382 7.35 -2.07 7.10
N THR A 383 7.63 -3.31 6.70
CA THR A 383 8.33 -4.27 7.56
C THR A 383 9.76 -4.45 7.07
N VAL A 384 10.74 -4.30 7.95
CA VAL A 384 12.16 -4.42 7.62
C VAL A 384 12.81 -5.51 8.43
N LEU A 385 13.54 -6.41 7.77
CA LEU A 385 14.31 -7.45 8.44
C LEU A 385 15.70 -6.92 8.82
N VAL A 386 16.03 -6.96 10.11
CA VAL A 386 17.28 -6.39 10.66
C VAL A 386 18.02 -7.44 11.47
N ARG A 387 19.27 -7.73 11.11
CA ARG A 387 20.08 -8.74 11.83
C ARG A 387 20.49 -8.29 13.23
N ASP A 388 20.76 -6.99 13.40
CA ASP A 388 21.25 -6.42 14.65
C ASP A 388 20.08 -5.83 15.47
N PRO A 389 19.76 -6.39 16.66
CA PRO A 389 18.72 -5.85 17.54
C PRO A 389 18.90 -4.37 17.88
N LYS A 390 20.14 -3.90 18.04
CA LYS A 390 20.42 -2.48 18.36
C LYS A 390 20.06 -1.56 17.19
N LYS A 391 20.26 -2.02 15.96
CA LYS A 391 19.83 -1.28 14.76
C LYS A 391 18.32 -1.33 14.59
N ALA A 392 17.68 -2.45 14.96
CA ALA A 392 16.23 -2.60 14.91
C ALA A 392 15.53 -1.56 15.80
N GLU A 393 16.06 -1.30 17.00
CA GLU A 393 15.50 -0.29 17.92
C GLU A 393 15.48 1.12 17.36
N LYS A 394 16.48 1.49 16.54
CA LYS A 394 16.57 2.82 15.91
C LYS A 394 15.48 3.10 14.88
N PHE A 395 14.76 2.09 14.42
CA PHE A 395 13.62 2.29 13.51
C PHE A 395 12.39 2.89 14.20
N LYS A 396 12.31 2.87 15.53
CA LYS A 396 11.23 3.51 16.28
C LYS A 396 11.12 5.01 16.00
N ASP A 397 12.25 5.64 15.69
CA ASP A 397 12.34 7.06 15.38
C ASP A 397 11.84 7.40 13.96
N LEU A 398 11.53 6.40 13.12
CA LEU A 398 11.11 6.55 11.73
C LEU A 398 9.58 6.37 11.51
N GLY A 399 8.78 6.19 12.57
CA GLY A 399 7.31 6.31 12.59
C GLY A 399 6.50 5.23 11.83
N ALA A 400 6.83 4.96 10.57
CA ALA A 400 6.09 4.08 9.64
C ALA A 400 6.81 2.74 9.35
N VAL A 401 7.89 2.44 10.10
CA VAL A 401 8.73 1.26 9.86
C VAL A 401 8.73 0.31 11.04
N LYS A 402 8.26 -0.91 10.80
CA LYS A 402 8.35 -2.03 11.72
C LYS A 402 9.62 -2.82 11.48
N ALA A 403 10.59 -2.70 12.38
CA ALA A 403 11.77 -3.57 12.38
C ALA A 403 11.47 -4.94 13.01
N VAL A 404 11.87 -6.01 12.33
CA VAL A 404 11.83 -7.39 12.81
C VAL A 404 13.26 -7.91 12.88
N VAL A 405 13.65 -8.37 14.06
CA VAL A 405 14.99 -8.95 14.24
C VAL A 405 15.02 -10.34 13.63
N GLY A 406 15.93 -10.57 12.68
CA GLY A 406 16.11 -11.86 12.01
C GLY A 406 17.14 -11.83 10.89
N SER A 407 17.35 -12.97 10.25
CA SER A 407 18.30 -13.14 9.13
C SER A 407 17.61 -13.71 7.90
N HIS A 408 18.19 -13.52 6.72
CA HIS A 408 17.70 -14.15 5.48
C HIS A 408 17.75 -15.68 5.55
N SER A 409 18.63 -16.24 6.38
CA SER A 409 18.70 -17.70 6.61
C SER A 409 17.58 -18.22 7.53
N ASP A 410 16.74 -17.35 8.11
CA ASP A 410 15.56 -17.76 8.87
C ASP A 410 14.37 -17.92 7.92
N PHE A 411 14.36 -19.05 7.21
CA PHE A 411 13.35 -19.35 6.19
C PHE A 411 11.91 -19.34 6.75
N PRO A 412 11.61 -19.94 7.93
CA PRO A 412 10.27 -19.84 8.52
C PRO A 412 9.84 -18.40 8.80
N LEU A 413 10.77 -17.55 9.24
CA LEU A 413 10.47 -16.12 9.45
C LEU A 413 10.23 -15.41 8.11
N LEU A 414 11.07 -15.62 7.10
CA LEU A 414 10.88 -15.02 5.77
C LEU A 414 9.52 -15.40 5.18
N GLU A 415 9.17 -16.68 5.22
CA GLU A 415 7.88 -17.19 4.74
C GLU A 415 6.71 -16.52 5.48
N LYS A 416 6.80 -16.39 6.81
CA LYS A 416 5.78 -15.74 7.65
C LYS A 416 5.64 -14.24 7.38
N LEU A 417 6.73 -13.55 7.09
CA LEU A 417 6.71 -12.12 6.78
C LEU A 417 6.16 -11.89 5.37
N ALA A 418 6.65 -12.66 4.39
CA ALA A 418 6.20 -12.59 3.01
C ALA A 418 4.71 -12.98 2.87
N SER A 419 4.18 -13.89 3.70
CA SER A 419 2.74 -14.22 3.67
C SER A 419 1.80 -13.09 4.07
N LYS A 420 2.35 -11.99 4.60
CA LYS A 420 1.60 -10.80 4.99
C LYS A 420 1.82 -9.62 4.05
N ALA A 421 2.84 -9.68 3.20
CA ALA A 421 3.24 -8.57 2.35
C ALA A 421 2.51 -8.61 1.01
N ASP A 422 2.05 -7.45 0.54
CA ASP A 422 1.56 -7.26 -0.83
C ASP A 422 2.71 -7.07 -1.80
N VAL A 423 3.79 -6.45 -1.31
CA VAL A 423 5.02 -6.21 -2.06
C VAL A 423 6.20 -6.66 -1.23
N VAL A 424 7.05 -7.49 -1.83
CA VAL A 424 8.35 -7.84 -1.25
C VAL A 424 9.45 -7.25 -2.12
N ILE A 425 10.36 -6.50 -1.50
CA ILE A 425 11.60 -6.05 -2.12
C ILE A 425 12.77 -6.76 -1.44
N ALA A 426 13.43 -7.66 -2.16
CA ALA A 426 14.63 -8.33 -1.70
C ALA A 426 15.87 -7.59 -2.22
N ALA A 427 16.51 -6.80 -1.36
CA ALA A 427 17.63 -5.92 -1.69
C ALA A 427 18.90 -6.32 -0.92
N VAL A 428 19.39 -7.52 -1.23
CA VAL A 428 20.37 -8.21 -0.41
C VAL A 428 21.76 -8.22 -1.06
N ARG A 429 22.80 -7.72 -0.36
CA ARG A 429 24.20 -8.05 -0.70
C ARG A 429 25.19 -7.86 0.46
N ASN A 430 25.99 -8.90 0.76
CA ASN A 430 27.31 -8.77 1.39
C ASN A 430 28.32 -9.73 0.73
N ILE A 431 29.45 -9.17 0.28
CA ILE A 431 30.72 -9.74 -0.25
C ILE A 431 30.78 -11.08 -1.02
N ILE A 432 30.09 -12.19 -0.68
CA ILE A 432 30.24 -13.48 -1.39
C ILE A 432 28.94 -14.30 -1.60
N ALA A 433 27.83 -14.06 -0.90
CA ALA A 433 26.55 -14.69 -1.21
C ALA A 433 25.47 -13.92 -0.47
N ASP A 434 24.32 -13.67 -1.10
CA ASP A 434 23.01 -13.67 -0.43
C ASP A 434 21.87 -13.36 -1.43
N CYS A 435 22.10 -12.67 -2.57
CA CYS A 435 21.16 -12.70 -3.71
C CYS A 435 21.12 -14.08 -4.40
N ASP A 436 22.14 -14.90 -4.12
CA ASP A 436 22.26 -16.31 -4.49
C ASP A 436 21.65 -17.26 -3.43
N ASP A 437 21.01 -16.75 -2.37
CA ASP A 437 20.35 -17.61 -1.37
C ASP A 437 19.02 -18.15 -1.91
N LEU A 438 19.11 -19.26 -2.65
CA LEU A 438 17.95 -19.96 -3.21
C LEU A 438 16.96 -20.39 -2.11
N GLY A 439 17.43 -20.68 -0.91
CA GLY A 439 16.57 -21.02 0.24
C GLY A 439 15.72 -19.84 0.67
N ALA A 440 16.31 -18.65 0.79
CA ALA A 440 15.60 -17.41 1.11
C ALA A 440 14.58 -17.02 0.03
N ALA A 441 14.95 -17.16 -1.25
CA ALA A 441 14.03 -16.94 -2.37
C ALA A 441 12.83 -17.89 -2.30
N LYS A 442 13.06 -19.20 -2.12
CA LYS A 442 12.00 -20.20 -1.96
C LYS A 442 11.09 -19.94 -0.76
N ALA A 443 11.67 -19.58 0.38
CA ALA A 443 10.91 -19.24 1.58
C ALA A 443 10.01 -18.01 1.35
N THR A 444 10.54 -16.98 0.71
CA THR A 444 9.79 -15.78 0.33
C THR A 444 8.64 -16.14 -0.61
N LEU A 445 8.92 -16.88 -1.68
CA LEU A 445 7.92 -17.34 -2.64
C LEU A 445 6.83 -18.22 -2.01
N ALA A 446 7.19 -19.11 -1.07
CA ALA A 446 6.23 -19.90 -0.30
C ALA A 446 5.31 -19.00 0.54
N GLY A 447 5.85 -17.94 1.14
CA GLY A 447 5.06 -16.93 1.84
C GLY A 447 4.11 -16.19 0.89
N LEU A 448 4.62 -15.73 -0.25
CA LEU A 448 3.82 -15.04 -1.28
C LEU A 448 2.71 -15.94 -1.85
N LYS A 449 2.95 -17.24 -2.00
CA LYS A 449 1.92 -18.22 -2.38
C LYS A 449 0.78 -18.30 -1.34
N LYS A 450 1.09 -18.15 -0.04
CA LYS A 450 0.07 -18.02 1.01
C LYS A 450 -0.67 -16.69 0.94
N ARG A 451 0.02 -15.58 0.64
CA ARG A 451 -0.64 -14.28 0.40
C ARG A 451 -1.61 -14.38 -0.77
N HIS A 452 -1.20 -15.06 -1.85
CA HIS A 452 -2.02 -15.31 -3.01
C HIS A 452 -3.30 -16.08 -2.72
N ALA A 453 -3.22 -17.08 -1.85
CA ALA A 453 -4.40 -17.83 -1.40
C ALA A 453 -5.46 -16.96 -0.68
N LEU A 454 -5.11 -15.73 -0.28
CA LEU A 454 -6.02 -14.75 0.32
C LEU A 454 -6.64 -13.78 -0.70
N GLY A 455 -6.43 -14.00 -2.01
CA GLY A 455 -7.04 -13.21 -3.09
C GLY A 455 -6.25 -11.95 -3.52
N VAL A 456 -4.99 -11.84 -3.11
CA VAL A 456 -4.07 -10.77 -3.55
C VAL A 456 -3.04 -11.37 -4.49
N VAL A 457 -2.76 -10.77 -5.65
CA VAL A 457 -1.58 -11.17 -6.45
C VAL A 457 -0.38 -10.34 -5.99
N PRO A 458 0.53 -10.89 -5.18
CA PRO A 458 1.66 -10.13 -4.65
C PRO A 458 2.67 -9.77 -5.75
N ILE A 459 3.43 -8.72 -5.47
CA ILE A 459 4.57 -8.27 -6.27
C ILE A 459 5.86 -8.70 -5.57
N PHE A 460 6.79 -9.28 -6.31
CA PHE A 460 8.13 -9.57 -5.83
C PHE A 460 9.20 -8.89 -6.68
N ILE A 461 9.88 -7.90 -6.11
CA ILE A 461 11.04 -7.24 -6.73
C ILE A 461 12.30 -7.79 -6.10
N ASN A 462 13.04 -8.62 -6.84
CA ASN A 462 14.29 -9.20 -6.40
C ASN A 462 15.50 -8.47 -6.97
N THR A 463 16.57 -8.40 -6.18
CA THR A 463 17.86 -7.86 -6.61
C THR A 463 18.79 -9.00 -6.98
N SER A 464 19.16 -9.08 -8.25
CA SER A 464 20.21 -9.94 -8.79
C SER A 464 21.48 -9.10 -9.00
N GLY A 465 22.17 -9.25 -10.12
CA GLY A 465 23.30 -8.39 -10.50
C GLY A 465 23.76 -8.65 -11.93
N THR A 466 24.39 -7.66 -12.56
CA THR A 466 24.95 -7.84 -13.90
C THR A 466 26.07 -8.89 -13.94
N GLY A 467 26.57 -9.35 -12.79
CA GLY A 467 27.46 -10.51 -12.72
C GLY A 467 26.92 -11.77 -13.43
N VAL A 468 25.60 -11.90 -13.60
CA VAL A 468 24.96 -12.99 -14.34
C VAL A 468 25.32 -13.03 -15.84
N ILE A 469 25.77 -11.90 -16.40
CA ILE A 469 26.23 -11.78 -17.79
C ILE A 469 27.75 -11.63 -17.88
N SER A 470 28.48 -12.03 -16.83
CA SER A 470 29.94 -11.91 -16.82
C SER A 470 30.65 -13.04 -17.60
N ASP A 471 31.86 -12.72 -18.08
CA ASP A 471 32.74 -13.64 -18.82
C ASP A 471 34.06 -13.92 -18.07
N ASP A 472 35.00 -14.61 -18.73
CA ASP A 472 36.38 -14.85 -18.22
C ASP A 472 37.43 -14.04 -19.00
N ALA A 473 37.20 -12.74 -19.23
CA ALA A 473 38.15 -11.90 -19.98
C ALA A 473 39.49 -11.66 -19.30
N ARG A 474 39.58 -11.86 -17.98
CA ARG A 474 40.79 -11.68 -17.16
C ARG A 474 41.53 -10.35 -17.39
N GLY A 475 40.79 -9.31 -17.73
CA GLY A 475 41.29 -7.96 -17.99
C GLY A 475 42.02 -7.80 -19.32
N MET A 476 41.89 -8.74 -20.25
CA MET A 476 42.68 -8.75 -21.49
C MET A 476 41.94 -8.21 -22.71
N HIS A 477 40.60 -8.25 -22.73
CA HIS A 477 39.77 -7.77 -23.85
C HIS A 477 38.38 -7.33 -23.38
N SER A 478 37.66 -6.62 -24.26
CA SER A 478 36.30 -6.10 -24.03
C SER A 478 35.27 -6.55 -25.08
N ASP A 479 35.69 -7.36 -26.04
CA ASP A 479 34.86 -7.80 -27.16
C ASP A 479 33.93 -8.93 -26.72
N VAL A 480 32.74 -8.55 -26.24
CA VAL A 480 31.72 -9.47 -25.73
C VAL A 480 30.32 -9.05 -26.16
N THR A 481 29.36 -9.96 -26.00
CA THR A 481 27.94 -9.66 -26.16
C THR A 481 27.52 -8.54 -25.20
N ILE A 482 26.79 -7.55 -25.73
CA ILE A 482 26.15 -6.51 -24.94
C ILE A 482 24.69 -6.91 -24.78
N TYR A 483 24.28 -7.25 -23.55
CA TYR A 483 22.92 -7.70 -23.25
C TYR A 483 21.96 -6.51 -23.14
N ASP A 484 20.75 -6.62 -23.68
CA ASP A 484 19.70 -5.60 -23.55
C ASP A 484 18.52 -6.15 -22.74
N ASP A 485 18.10 -5.45 -21.67
CA ASP A 485 16.97 -5.88 -20.82
C ASP A 485 15.61 -5.88 -21.55
N SER A 486 15.51 -5.21 -22.71
CA SER A 486 14.35 -5.29 -23.59
C SER A 486 14.32 -6.55 -24.46
N ASP A 487 15.44 -7.24 -24.66
CA ASP A 487 15.54 -8.46 -25.47
C ASP A 487 15.42 -9.72 -24.59
N VAL A 488 14.20 -10.22 -24.45
CA VAL A 488 13.90 -11.41 -23.63
C VAL A 488 14.67 -12.65 -24.12
N ASN A 489 14.91 -12.79 -25.42
CA ASN A 489 15.63 -13.96 -25.95
C ASN A 489 17.09 -13.95 -25.49
N GLN A 490 17.73 -12.78 -25.41
CA GLN A 490 19.06 -12.65 -24.85
C GLN A 490 19.08 -13.05 -23.38
N ILE A 491 18.14 -12.57 -22.58
CA ILE A 491 18.03 -12.92 -21.15
C ILE A 491 17.79 -14.43 -20.96
N GLN A 492 16.93 -15.04 -21.79
CA GLN A 492 16.68 -16.48 -21.76
C GLN A 492 17.90 -17.31 -22.17
N SER A 493 18.75 -16.79 -23.06
CA SER A 493 19.97 -17.48 -23.51
C SER A 493 21.09 -17.57 -22.46
N ILE A 494 21.00 -16.79 -21.37
CA ILE A 494 21.99 -16.82 -20.30
C ILE A 494 22.02 -18.20 -19.63
N ALA A 495 23.19 -18.82 -19.64
CA ALA A 495 23.38 -20.20 -19.17
C ALA A 495 22.95 -20.36 -17.69
N PRO A 496 22.24 -21.45 -17.33
CA PRO A 496 21.82 -21.71 -15.95
C PRO A 496 22.95 -21.78 -14.91
N THR A 497 24.19 -22.01 -15.36
CA THR A 497 25.39 -22.07 -14.51
C THR A 497 26.01 -20.71 -14.21
N GLN A 498 25.48 -19.63 -14.79
CA GLN A 498 25.95 -18.28 -14.49
C GLN A 498 25.64 -17.89 -13.04
N MET A 499 26.47 -17.02 -12.48
CA MET A 499 26.26 -16.46 -11.14
C MET A 499 24.85 -15.84 -11.04
N HIS A 500 24.18 -15.93 -9.88
CA HIS A 500 22.80 -15.47 -9.62
C HIS A 500 21.69 -16.25 -10.36
N ARG A 501 22.04 -16.99 -11.41
CA ARG A 501 21.04 -17.49 -12.36
C ARG A 501 20.08 -18.50 -11.76
N GLU A 502 20.54 -19.32 -10.81
CA GLU A 502 19.68 -20.31 -10.16
C GLU A 502 18.49 -19.67 -9.42
N VAL A 503 18.71 -18.51 -8.78
CA VAL A 503 17.67 -17.76 -8.08
C VAL A 503 16.76 -17.05 -9.07
N ASP A 504 17.32 -16.43 -10.10
CA ASP A 504 16.54 -15.77 -11.17
C ASP A 504 15.56 -16.75 -11.82
N LEU A 505 16.02 -17.98 -12.11
CA LEU A 505 15.18 -19.02 -12.72
C LEU A 505 14.06 -19.49 -11.79
N GLU A 506 14.33 -19.64 -10.50
CA GLU A 506 13.30 -20.01 -9.50
C GLU A 506 12.21 -18.93 -9.41
N ILE A 507 12.60 -17.66 -9.41
CA ILE A 507 11.68 -16.53 -9.33
C ILE A 507 10.80 -16.46 -10.59
N VAL A 508 11.39 -16.59 -11.78
CA VAL A 508 10.62 -16.58 -13.03
C VAL A 508 9.71 -17.82 -13.15
N ALA A 509 10.12 -18.97 -12.62
CA ALA A 509 9.27 -20.15 -12.57
C ALA A 509 8.02 -19.91 -11.71
N ALA A 510 8.18 -19.26 -10.54
CA ALA A 510 7.06 -18.89 -9.68
C ALA A 510 6.07 -17.94 -10.36
N ASP A 511 6.55 -16.98 -11.13
CA ASP A 511 5.72 -16.09 -11.94
C ASP A 511 4.87 -16.87 -12.95
N SER A 512 5.48 -17.86 -13.60
CA SER A 512 4.83 -18.71 -14.60
C SER A 512 3.71 -19.58 -14.00
N GLU A 513 3.74 -19.83 -12.69
CA GLU A 513 2.64 -20.48 -11.97
C GLU A 513 1.44 -19.54 -11.70
N GLY A 514 1.60 -18.23 -11.91
CA GLY A 514 0.53 -17.23 -11.88
C GLY A 514 0.14 -16.71 -10.49
N TYR A 515 0.83 -17.12 -9.41
CA TYR A 515 0.49 -16.70 -8.05
C TYR A 515 1.24 -15.43 -7.59
N VAL A 516 2.20 -14.93 -8.36
CA VAL A 516 3.04 -13.78 -8.02
C VAL A 516 3.46 -13.07 -9.31
N LYS A 517 3.55 -11.74 -9.28
CA LYS A 517 4.20 -10.95 -10.34
C LYS A 517 5.64 -10.67 -9.93
N THR A 518 6.59 -11.09 -10.73
CA THR A 518 8.01 -11.00 -10.39
C THR A 518 8.77 -10.02 -11.27
N TYR A 519 9.72 -9.32 -10.64
CA TYR A 519 10.58 -8.35 -11.26
C TYR A 519 12.00 -8.54 -10.71
N ILE A 520 13.00 -8.53 -11.58
CA ILE A 520 14.40 -8.76 -11.22
C ILE A 520 15.19 -7.52 -11.67
N VAL A 521 15.69 -6.78 -10.70
CA VAL A 521 16.62 -5.66 -10.95
C VAL A 521 18.04 -6.21 -10.92
N LEU A 522 18.84 -5.85 -11.92
CA LEU A 522 20.23 -6.27 -12.09
C LEU A 522 21.14 -5.05 -11.98
N PRO A 523 21.57 -4.66 -10.76
CA PRO A 523 22.50 -3.57 -10.58
C PRO A 523 23.84 -3.88 -11.23
N SER A 524 24.43 -2.86 -11.85
CA SER A 524 25.80 -2.86 -12.36
C SER A 524 26.83 -2.57 -11.25
N THR A 525 28.03 -2.09 -11.57
CA THR A 525 28.95 -1.57 -10.54
C THR A 525 28.30 -0.37 -9.86
N ILE A 526 27.85 -0.58 -8.62
CA ILE A 526 27.21 0.46 -7.82
C ILE A 526 28.28 1.32 -7.14
N TYR A 527 28.15 2.64 -7.23
CA TYR A 527 29.08 3.60 -6.66
C TYR A 527 28.38 4.76 -5.93
N GLY A 528 29.19 5.54 -5.21
CA GLY A 528 28.76 6.69 -4.42
C GLY A 528 28.58 6.35 -2.94
N LEU A 529 28.81 7.32 -2.06
CA LEU A 529 28.48 7.17 -0.64
C LEU A 529 26.96 7.25 -0.50
N ALA A 530 26.35 6.24 0.13
CA ALA A 530 24.93 6.36 0.47
C ALA A 530 24.74 7.45 1.52
N THR A 531 23.64 8.19 1.41
CA THR A 531 23.28 9.29 2.31
C THR A 531 21.84 9.15 2.80
N GLY A 532 21.46 9.95 3.79
CA GLY A 532 20.10 10.06 4.28
C GLY A 532 19.87 9.43 5.66
N PRO A 533 18.60 9.40 6.11
CA PRO A 533 18.27 9.18 7.53
C PRO A 533 18.81 7.86 8.10
N LEU A 534 18.87 6.80 7.29
CA LEU A 534 19.36 5.49 7.75
C LEU A 534 20.88 5.47 7.94
N VAL A 535 21.62 6.30 7.18
CA VAL A 535 23.07 6.49 7.35
C VAL A 535 23.31 7.35 8.59
N ASP A 536 22.55 8.43 8.76
CA ASP A 536 22.65 9.33 9.92
C ASP A 536 22.36 8.59 11.24
N LEU A 537 21.40 7.67 11.23
CA LEU A 537 21.08 6.78 12.36
C LEU A 537 22.12 5.65 12.54
N GLY A 538 23.08 5.49 11.64
CA GLY A 538 24.09 4.42 11.67
C GLY A 538 23.48 3.01 11.47
N ILE A 539 22.34 2.93 10.81
CA ILE A 539 21.67 1.67 10.47
C ILE A 539 22.29 1.10 9.19
N GLN A 540 22.45 1.95 8.17
CA GLN A 540 22.95 1.61 6.84
C GLN A 540 24.47 1.72 6.76
N ASN A 541 25.10 0.79 6.02
CA ASN A 541 26.50 0.94 5.63
C ASN A 541 26.59 1.89 4.43
N PRO A 542 27.36 3.00 4.49
CA PRO A 542 27.39 3.99 3.42
C PRO A 542 28.24 3.59 2.21
N HIS A 543 29.04 2.53 2.31
CA HIS A 543 30.01 2.16 1.28
C HIS A 543 29.51 1.05 0.36
N SER A 544 29.86 1.16 -0.93
CA SER A 544 29.76 0.06 -1.89
C SER A 544 30.85 -1.00 -1.67
N GLN A 545 31.09 -1.91 -2.63
CA GLN A 545 32.01 -3.03 -2.46
C GLN A 545 33.21 -3.02 -3.40
N GLN A 546 33.00 -3.03 -4.72
CA GLN A 546 34.09 -3.25 -5.70
C GLN A 546 35.20 -2.19 -5.60
N ILE A 547 34.84 -0.90 -5.68
CA ILE A 547 35.81 0.20 -5.60
C ILE A 547 36.45 0.28 -4.19
N PRO A 548 35.69 0.23 -3.08
CA PRO A 548 36.27 0.18 -1.73
C PRO A 548 37.26 -0.97 -1.47
N LEU A 549 37.01 -2.15 -2.06
CA LEU A 549 37.91 -3.30 -1.94
C LEU A 549 39.22 -3.06 -2.70
N LEU A 550 39.14 -2.52 -3.93
CA LEU A 550 40.31 -2.10 -4.70
C LEU A 550 41.11 -1.00 -3.99
N ILE A 551 40.43 0.00 -3.41
CA ILE A 551 41.06 1.04 -2.59
C ILE A 551 41.78 0.42 -1.38
N SER A 552 41.13 -0.51 -0.67
CA SER A 552 41.71 -1.15 0.50
C SER A 552 42.97 -1.96 0.14
N ALA A 553 42.95 -2.72 -0.96
CA ALA A 553 44.11 -3.42 -1.46
C ALA A 553 45.23 -2.45 -1.88
N ALA A 554 44.87 -1.33 -2.52
CA ALA A 554 45.81 -0.31 -2.96
C ALA A 554 46.50 0.42 -1.81
N LEU A 555 45.75 0.76 -0.74
CA LEU A 555 46.29 1.34 0.48
C LEU A 555 47.27 0.40 1.20
N ASP A 556 46.96 -0.89 1.24
CA ASP A 556 47.81 -1.89 1.91
C ASP A 556 49.08 -2.20 1.09
N ARG A 557 48.97 -2.31 -0.24
CA ARG A 557 50.13 -2.59 -1.11
C ARG A 557 50.92 -1.34 -1.52
N GLY A 558 50.44 -0.13 -1.17
CA GLY A 558 51.05 1.15 -1.53
C GLY A 558 50.97 1.51 -3.03
N ARG A 559 50.14 0.81 -3.81
CA ARG A 559 50.00 1.02 -5.26
C ARG A 559 48.65 0.54 -5.75
N ALA A 560 48.04 1.26 -6.70
CA ALA A 560 46.80 0.82 -7.32
C ALA A 560 46.98 -0.51 -8.08
N GLY A 561 45.90 -1.28 -8.20
CA GLY A 561 45.92 -2.58 -8.84
C GLY A 561 44.78 -2.82 -9.82
N MET A 562 45.02 -3.72 -10.77
CA MET A 562 44.05 -4.20 -11.75
C MET A 562 44.30 -5.69 -12.05
N VAL A 563 43.40 -6.34 -12.79
CA VAL A 563 43.59 -7.71 -13.29
C VAL A 563 43.99 -7.63 -14.77
N GLY A 564 44.97 -8.44 -15.18
CA GLY A 564 45.49 -8.42 -16.55
C GLY A 564 45.98 -7.03 -16.95
N GLU A 565 45.53 -6.56 -18.12
CA GLU A 565 45.76 -5.22 -18.65
C GLU A 565 44.64 -4.22 -18.29
N GLY A 566 43.64 -4.63 -17.52
CA GLY A 566 42.51 -3.78 -17.11
C GLY A 566 41.57 -3.35 -18.25
N LYS A 567 41.61 -4.05 -19.39
CA LYS A 567 40.82 -3.74 -20.60
C LYS A 567 39.35 -4.11 -20.52
N ASN A 568 38.96 -4.88 -19.50
CA ASN A 568 37.60 -5.32 -19.33
C ASN A 568 36.66 -4.15 -19.02
N LEU A 569 35.41 -4.24 -19.50
CA LEU A 569 34.40 -3.20 -19.36
C LEU A 569 33.23 -3.65 -18.48
N TRP A 570 32.85 -2.77 -17.55
CA TRP A 570 31.69 -2.94 -16.68
C TRP A 570 30.78 -1.72 -16.73
N PRO A 571 29.45 -1.92 -16.74
CA PRO A 571 28.50 -0.85 -16.54
C PRO A 571 28.59 -0.30 -15.11
N ASN A 572 28.14 0.93 -14.91
CA ASN A 572 28.06 1.56 -13.59
C ASN A 572 26.74 2.30 -13.37
N VAL A 573 26.37 2.44 -12.10
CA VAL A 573 25.18 3.15 -11.64
C VAL A 573 25.42 3.75 -10.25
N GLU A 574 24.96 4.98 -10.04
CA GLU A 574 25.03 5.64 -8.74
C GLU A 574 23.94 5.09 -7.80
N ILE A 575 24.23 4.96 -6.50
CA ILE A 575 23.35 4.27 -5.55
C ILE A 575 21.96 4.91 -5.37
N HIS A 576 21.84 6.24 -5.39
CA HIS A 576 20.57 6.92 -5.26
C HIS A 576 19.76 6.83 -6.56
N GLU A 577 20.42 6.84 -7.72
CA GLU A 577 19.79 6.59 -9.01
C GLU A 577 19.33 5.14 -9.15
N LEU A 578 20.08 4.19 -8.59
CA LEU A 578 19.62 2.81 -8.49
C LEU A 578 18.38 2.72 -7.61
N ALA A 579 18.33 3.40 -6.46
CA ALA A 579 17.14 3.44 -5.63
C ALA A 579 15.94 4.09 -6.36
N ASP A 580 16.18 5.09 -7.22
CA ASP A 580 15.15 5.67 -8.10
C ASP A 580 14.57 4.64 -9.08
N LEU A 581 15.38 3.70 -9.59
CA LEU A 581 14.88 2.62 -10.45
C LEU A 581 13.85 1.75 -9.73
N TYR A 582 14.09 1.40 -8.46
CA TYR A 582 13.13 0.59 -7.68
C TYR A 582 11.81 1.32 -7.46
N ALA A 583 11.86 2.61 -7.09
CA ALA A 583 10.65 3.41 -6.91
C ALA A 583 9.89 3.57 -8.23
N THR A 584 10.58 3.89 -9.32
CA THR A 584 9.99 4.04 -10.66
C THR A 584 9.34 2.73 -11.13
N LEU A 585 10.03 1.60 -10.94
CA LEU A 585 9.50 0.28 -11.27
C LEU A 585 8.25 -0.03 -10.46
N TYR A 586 8.28 0.21 -9.15
CA TYR A 586 7.12 0.03 -8.29
C TYR A 586 5.92 0.86 -8.76
N ASP A 587 6.12 2.16 -9.01
CA ASP A 587 5.04 3.05 -9.46
C ASP A 587 4.44 2.59 -10.77
N GLN A 588 5.28 2.20 -11.73
CA GLN A 588 4.85 1.71 -13.03
C GLN A 588 4.05 0.40 -12.88
N VAL A 589 4.51 -0.52 -12.05
CA VAL A 589 3.84 -1.82 -11.81
C VAL A 589 2.47 -1.64 -11.15
N VAL A 590 2.35 -0.69 -10.23
CA VAL A 590 1.08 -0.40 -9.54
C VAL A 590 0.12 0.39 -10.44
N ALA A 591 0.64 1.29 -11.28
CA ALA A 591 -0.17 2.10 -12.18
C ALA A 591 -0.64 1.34 -13.44
N ASP A 592 0.16 0.40 -13.94
CA ASP A 592 -0.08 -0.30 -15.20
C ASP A 592 0.10 -1.82 -15.02
N ALA A 593 -1.04 -2.52 -14.99
CA ALA A 593 -1.07 -3.97 -14.86
C ALA A 593 -0.42 -4.73 -16.03
N SER A 594 -0.17 -4.06 -17.16
CA SER A 594 0.51 -4.62 -18.35
C SER A 594 2.04 -4.53 -18.29
N THR A 595 2.59 -3.87 -17.25
CA THR A 595 4.03 -3.79 -17.02
C THR A 595 4.65 -5.19 -16.97
N GLY A 596 5.63 -5.43 -17.85
CA GLY A 596 6.24 -6.74 -18.03
C GLY A 596 6.83 -7.32 -16.75
N HIS A 597 6.44 -8.55 -16.42
CA HIS A 597 6.90 -9.36 -15.28
C HIS A 597 7.45 -10.72 -15.76
N GLY A 598 8.02 -11.51 -14.84
CA GLY A 598 8.62 -12.81 -15.17
C GLY A 598 9.77 -12.67 -16.17
N TRP A 599 9.69 -13.35 -17.31
CA TRP A 599 10.68 -13.20 -18.40
C TRP A 599 10.75 -11.79 -18.99
N ASN A 600 9.65 -11.02 -18.91
CA ASN A 600 9.62 -9.61 -19.30
C ASN A 600 9.95 -8.66 -18.13
N GLY A 601 10.32 -9.22 -16.97
CA GLY A 601 10.52 -8.51 -15.72
C GLY A 601 11.97 -8.24 -15.35
N PHE A 602 12.93 -8.31 -16.28
CA PHE A 602 14.35 -8.03 -16.01
C PHE A 602 14.67 -6.56 -16.31
N TYR A 603 15.36 -5.88 -15.38
CA TYR A 603 15.67 -4.44 -15.46
C TYR A 603 17.13 -4.18 -15.10
N PHE A 604 17.95 -3.72 -16.05
CA PHE A 604 19.35 -3.37 -15.77
C PHE A 604 19.47 -2.00 -15.09
N GLY A 605 20.11 -1.96 -13.92
CA GLY A 605 20.54 -0.72 -13.28
C GLY A 605 21.90 -0.27 -13.83
N ALA A 606 21.91 0.37 -15.01
CA ALA A 606 23.13 0.82 -15.68
C ALA A 606 22.96 2.18 -16.40
N ASN A 607 23.92 3.10 -16.21
CA ASN A 607 23.96 4.39 -16.91
C ASN A 607 25.21 4.58 -17.76
N GLY A 608 26.40 4.37 -17.18
CA GLY A 608 27.69 4.48 -17.85
C GLY A 608 28.42 3.15 -17.96
N GLU A 609 29.62 3.18 -18.54
CA GLU A 609 30.54 2.05 -18.64
C GLU A 609 31.97 2.52 -18.32
N HIS A 610 32.79 1.65 -17.73
CA HIS A 610 34.15 1.95 -17.32
C HIS A 610 35.08 0.76 -17.55
N SER A 611 36.38 1.03 -17.73
CA SER A 611 37.40 0.00 -17.67
C SER A 611 37.94 -0.18 -16.25
N LEU A 612 38.43 -1.38 -15.94
CA LEU A 612 39.13 -1.60 -14.67
C LEU A 612 40.43 -0.77 -14.59
N TYR A 613 41.08 -0.55 -15.74
CA TYR A 613 42.25 0.34 -15.83
C TYR A 613 41.92 1.74 -15.33
N ASP A 614 40.81 2.34 -15.79
CA ASP A 614 40.43 3.71 -15.40
C ASP A 614 40.14 3.83 -13.91
N VAL A 615 39.50 2.81 -13.31
CA VAL A 615 39.29 2.73 -11.85
C VAL A 615 40.63 2.62 -11.14
N GLY A 616 41.52 1.74 -11.59
CA GLY A 616 42.87 1.59 -11.04
C GLY A 616 43.65 2.90 -11.12
N LYS A 617 43.58 3.60 -12.25
CA LYS A 617 44.21 4.91 -12.48
C LYS A 617 43.63 6.00 -11.58
N GLY A 618 42.32 6.02 -11.38
CA GLY A 618 41.64 6.91 -10.43
C GLY A 618 42.11 6.68 -9.00
N ILE A 619 42.21 5.41 -8.57
CA ILE A 619 42.74 5.04 -7.24
C ILE A 619 44.21 5.46 -7.10
N GLY A 620 45.04 5.22 -8.12
CA GLY A 620 46.44 5.62 -8.11
C GLY A 620 46.60 7.14 -8.01
N SER A 621 45.78 7.89 -8.74
CA SER A 621 45.75 9.36 -8.67
C SER A 621 45.33 9.86 -7.28
N ALA A 622 44.38 9.19 -6.63
CA ALA A 622 43.99 9.50 -5.25
C ALA A 622 45.13 9.20 -4.24
N LEU A 623 45.86 8.08 -4.40
CA LEU A 623 47.04 7.78 -3.58
C LEU A 623 48.14 8.85 -3.71
N VAL A 624 48.38 9.33 -4.94
CA VAL A 624 49.34 10.43 -5.18
C VAL A 624 48.88 11.71 -4.50
N ALA A 625 47.60 12.07 -4.64
CA ALA A 625 47.03 13.26 -4.00
C ALA A 625 47.13 13.22 -2.46
N LEU A 626 47.10 12.03 -1.86
CA LEU A 626 47.27 11.79 -0.42
C LEU A 626 48.74 11.57 0.00
N GLY A 627 49.71 11.72 -0.91
CA GLY A 627 51.13 11.55 -0.63
C GLY A 627 51.53 10.11 -0.26
N LYS A 628 50.76 9.10 -0.68
CA LYS A 628 51.00 7.68 -0.38
C LYS A 628 51.91 7.00 -1.41
N THR A 629 51.99 7.54 -2.62
CA THR A 629 52.84 7.06 -3.72
C THR A 629 53.18 8.23 -4.66
N ASP A 630 54.21 8.08 -5.49
CA ASP A 630 54.58 9.04 -6.54
C ASP A 630 54.09 8.62 -7.94
N ASN A 631 53.61 7.37 -8.09
CA ASN A 631 53.18 6.81 -9.36
C ASN A 631 51.68 6.48 -9.36
N PRO A 632 50.87 7.15 -10.20
CA PRO A 632 49.44 6.89 -10.30
C PRO A 632 49.10 5.66 -11.14
N GLU A 633 50.06 5.01 -11.82
CA GLU A 633 49.77 3.88 -12.70
C GLU A 633 49.43 2.60 -11.92
N PRO A 634 48.30 1.94 -12.24
CA PRO A 634 47.96 0.66 -11.64
C PRO A 634 48.87 -0.45 -12.17
N THR A 635 49.08 -1.49 -11.36
CA THR A 635 49.78 -2.71 -11.79
C THR A 635 48.92 -3.94 -11.63
N THR A 636 49.16 -4.94 -12.47
CA THR A 636 48.43 -6.20 -12.36
C THR A 636 48.64 -6.84 -10.99
N PHE A 637 47.58 -7.40 -10.40
CA PHE A 637 47.70 -8.21 -9.19
C PHE A 637 48.40 -9.52 -9.52
N SER A 638 49.41 -9.87 -8.72
CA SER A 638 49.99 -11.22 -8.73
C SER A 638 49.02 -12.23 -8.12
N GLN A 639 49.21 -13.52 -8.36
CA GLN A 639 48.36 -14.56 -7.77
C GLN A 639 48.34 -14.47 -6.23
N ALA A 640 49.49 -14.23 -5.58
CA ALA A 640 49.55 -14.07 -4.13
C ALA A 640 48.73 -12.86 -3.62
N GLU A 641 48.62 -11.79 -4.42
CA GLU A 641 47.79 -10.64 -4.08
C GLU A 641 46.30 -10.92 -4.36
N LEU A 642 45.99 -11.67 -5.41
CA LEU A 642 44.62 -12.17 -5.63
C LEU A 642 44.17 -13.04 -4.47
N ASP A 643 45.01 -13.97 -4.02
CA ASP A 643 44.75 -14.84 -2.86
C ASP A 643 44.52 -14.00 -1.60
N LYS A 644 45.34 -12.97 -1.38
CA LYS A 644 45.26 -12.10 -0.19
C LYS A 644 44.02 -11.20 -0.17
N TYR A 645 43.71 -10.53 -1.28
CA TYR A 645 42.70 -9.46 -1.30
C TYR A 645 41.35 -9.88 -1.87
N PHE A 646 41.32 -10.92 -2.71
CA PHE A 646 40.16 -11.31 -3.50
C PHE A 646 39.87 -12.82 -3.43
N GLY A 647 40.44 -13.55 -2.47
CA GLY A 647 40.19 -14.99 -2.31
C GLY A 647 40.68 -15.84 -3.50
N GLY A 648 41.68 -15.34 -4.23
CA GLY A 648 42.32 -16.03 -5.36
C GLY A 648 41.62 -15.86 -6.70
N THR A 649 40.48 -15.16 -6.73
CA THR A 649 39.71 -14.96 -7.97
C THR A 649 40.21 -13.78 -8.81
N ALA A 650 40.20 -13.97 -10.13
CA ALA A 650 40.44 -12.93 -11.12
C ALA A 650 39.14 -12.26 -11.62
N TYR A 651 38.01 -12.48 -10.94
CA TYR A 651 36.66 -12.05 -11.35
C TYR A 651 36.54 -10.56 -11.69
N LEU A 652 37.28 -9.68 -11.00
CA LEU A 652 37.29 -8.24 -11.31
C LEU A 652 37.78 -7.93 -12.74
N GLY A 653 38.49 -8.86 -13.38
CA GLY A 653 38.90 -8.77 -14.79
C GLY A 653 37.87 -9.26 -15.80
N SER A 654 36.67 -9.70 -15.38
CA SER A 654 35.59 -10.07 -16.31
C SER A 654 34.97 -8.84 -17.00
N ASN A 655 34.27 -9.02 -18.10
CA ASN A 655 33.33 -8.06 -18.69
C ASN A 655 31.92 -8.29 -18.12
N SER A 656 31.03 -7.28 -18.21
CA SER A 656 29.62 -7.40 -17.78
C SER A 656 28.69 -6.44 -18.56
N ARG A 657 28.82 -6.35 -19.88
CA ARG A 657 28.27 -5.24 -20.68
C ARG A 657 26.76 -5.34 -20.93
N CYS A 658 26.00 -4.27 -20.68
CA CYS A 658 24.55 -4.25 -20.92
C CYS A 658 23.97 -2.89 -21.35
N ARG A 659 22.70 -2.89 -21.75
CA ARG A 659 21.85 -1.72 -22.04
C ARG A 659 20.56 -1.78 -21.24
N ALA A 660 20.26 -0.69 -20.53
CA ALA A 660 19.09 -0.54 -19.67
C ALA A 660 17.87 0.03 -20.42
N THR A 661 17.55 -0.52 -21.59
CA THR A 661 16.49 0.00 -22.48
C THR A 661 15.09 -0.09 -21.84
N ARG A 662 14.73 -1.24 -21.26
CA ARG A 662 13.46 -1.45 -20.53
C ARG A 662 13.39 -0.61 -19.26
N SER A 663 14.50 -0.54 -18.52
CA SER A 663 14.58 0.31 -17.33
C SER A 663 14.32 1.77 -17.67
N ARG A 664 14.85 2.28 -18.78
CA ARG A 664 14.55 3.65 -19.24
C ARG A 664 13.13 3.81 -19.78
N SER A 665 12.54 2.78 -20.40
CA SER A 665 11.20 2.87 -20.97
C SER A 665 10.10 3.07 -19.93
N ILE A 666 10.34 2.65 -18.68
CA ILE A 666 9.41 2.89 -17.55
C ILE A 666 9.59 4.28 -16.91
N GLY A 667 10.44 5.14 -17.48
CA GLY A 667 10.64 6.52 -17.02
C GLY A 667 11.86 6.73 -16.12
N TRP A 668 12.69 5.71 -15.89
CA TRP A 668 13.94 5.87 -15.13
C TRP A 668 14.95 6.73 -15.90
N LYS A 669 15.43 7.80 -15.27
CA LYS A 669 16.26 8.84 -15.90
C LYS A 669 17.54 9.12 -15.10
N PRO A 670 18.50 8.19 -15.08
CA PRO A 670 19.80 8.44 -14.47
C PRO A 670 20.58 9.48 -15.27
N VAL A 671 21.29 10.34 -14.56
CA VAL A 671 22.08 11.49 -15.05
C VAL A 671 23.55 11.40 -14.66
N LYS A 672 23.96 10.57 -13.70
CA LYS A 672 25.36 10.47 -13.25
C LYS A 672 26.24 9.67 -14.21
N SER A 673 27.29 10.32 -14.72
CA SER A 673 28.21 9.77 -15.72
C SER A 673 29.31 8.88 -15.13
N THR A 674 30.08 8.20 -15.99
CA THR A 674 31.31 7.51 -15.56
C THR A 674 32.34 8.46 -14.95
N ASP A 675 32.42 9.71 -15.44
CA ASP A 675 33.34 10.70 -14.88
C ASP A 675 32.94 11.10 -13.45
N ASP A 676 31.63 11.18 -13.17
CA ASP A 676 31.12 11.38 -11.81
C ASP A 676 31.57 10.23 -10.89
N MET A 677 31.46 8.98 -11.34
CA MET A 677 31.95 7.79 -10.60
C MET A 677 33.44 7.88 -10.31
N LEU A 678 34.28 8.14 -11.31
CA LEU A 678 35.72 8.23 -11.12
C LEU A 678 36.08 9.39 -10.17
N GLY A 679 35.33 10.48 -10.24
CA GLY A 679 35.43 11.63 -9.33
C GLY A 679 35.16 11.29 -7.86
N THR A 680 34.36 10.26 -7.55
CA THR A 680 34.07 9.88 -6.15
C THR A 680 35.18 9.08 -5.48
N ILE A 681 36.13 8.51 -6.23
CA ILE A 681 37.14 7.57 -5.71
C ILE A 681 37.96 8.17 -4.56
N ARG A 682 38.33 9.45 -4.66
CA ARG A 682 39.12 10.11 -3.61
C ARG A 682 38.32 10.25 -2.31
N ALA A 683 37.07 10.74 -2.39
CA ALA A 683 36.22 10.89 -1.22
C ALA A 683 35.93 9.54 -0.56
N GLU A 684 35.74 8.48 -1.36
CA GLU A 684 35.60 7.11 -0.88
C GLU A 684 36.85 6.65 -0.11
N MET A 685 38.05 6.93 -0.64
CA MET A 685 39.31 6.59 0.00
C MET A 685 39.53 7.34 1.31
N GLU A 686 39.28 8.64 1.34
CA GLU A 686 39.37 9.47 2.54
C GLU A 686 38.42 8.94 3.63
N SER A 687 37.16 8.64 3.29
CA SER A 687 36.18 8.08 4.21
C SER A 687 36.60 6.71 4.78
N LEU A 688 37.19 5.83 3.96
CA LEU A 688 37.70 4.54 4.42
C LEU A 688 38.91 4.67 5.37
N ILE A 689 39.77 5.68 5.15
CA ILE A 689 40.90 5.97 6.04
C ILE A 689 40.40 6.46 7.41
N GLU A 690 39.46 7.40 7.42
CA GLU A 690 38.85 7.93 8.66
C GLU A 690 38.17 6.82 9.47
N LYS A 691 37.46 5.92 8.80
CA LYS A 691 36.79 4.78 9.43
C LYS A 691 37.78 3.84 10.10
N LYS A 692 38.92 3.53 9.46
CA LYS A 692 39.98 2.71 10.07
C LYS A 692 40.63 3.40 11.28
N GLY A 693 40.86 4.71 11.20
CA GLY A 693 41.43 5.50 12.30
C GLY A 693 40.51 5.64 13.52
N SER A 694 39.19 5.53 13.35
CA SER A 694 38.20 5.59 14.44
C SER A 694 37.96 4.24 15.14
N SER A 695 38.54 3.16 14.63
CA SER A 695 38.42 1.79 15.16
C SER A 695 39.70 1.26 15.83
N ALA A 696 40.76 2.08 15.86
CA ALA A 696 42.00 1.87 16.60
C ALA A 696 41.99 2.74 17.87
#